data_AF-A0A4R8QHZ0-F1
#
_entry.id   AF-A0A4R8QHZ0-F1
#
_cell.length_a   1.000
_cell.length_b   1.000
_cell.length_c   1.000
_cell.angle_alpha   90.00
_cell.angle_beta   90.00
_cell.angle_gamma   90.00
#
_symmetry.space_group_name_H-M   'P 1'
#
loop_
_entity.id
_entity.type
_entity.pdbx_description
1 polymer ?
#
loop_
_entity_poly.entity_id
_entity_poly.type
_entity_poly.pdbx_seq_one_letter_code
_entity_poly.pdbx_strand_id
1 'polypeptide(L)'
;MFVADGRVFFKTRRMADLDAQLGDPYSGIKYGWAAPTMTLDNVISVQGGRHPLQELTVPSFVPNDCHLRGGSDILQGRHAGLPRRENSTAGDAETLIITGPNHSGKSVYAKQTALIVYLAHVGSYVPADCATIGITDQILARVSTKESVSRNESAFGIDLRQVAFSLRRATQRSLVVIDEFGKGTAAEDGAGLMAGLVDHFTELGCQIPKVLITTHYHEIFEGSFVQDRPGLSFAHMKVRLDVHAPQMEDQVLFLYELVPGRSTSSFGSTCAALNGFHDLNDEGIHGFVEKQAYRAGARNFVVELDLTEARVAFDLDSDDFGVLVGQAPPDGTVRWINIWSPGTQSSVIEGIGARYKFTPRLQALMTSLGHKPPRDTKPSQNLNLDDVELGYKPMETKTQVAAERRYEPRPQDSGDVEIYQLIKQTMNYTSIDRGDEFLCVGANWLHRRPKVDNIRQSPSLLPPKHWSWLTLCADSVVLSFHEEPPSEHPNDKVWVAEELRSMRSNFVDVLLQLSKKGIERYKRKAISLKSVRPPLPFTGSAKEAAHDISSNLFFYLFEDYSGAAPVVTASRAQIQTLSEQILTSTHRKSKLRTVDVIRPLHSLRRELRQLQHLFESYKSLIQRICRPRSVDAYRQGSLVVDESTANGTSRDVKLSRSARSRFESLQDRLQLLMLNTIQENLDELSALSDTYFNLTAQKDSQATARLSRSATVLAKLSVFFLPITFMTSYFSVEIPDLVEHYTPKMYWICFAIIAGLSFISLFFFSRMLEFLSDVLEGWADSVSRSCFGAREEIDEH
;
A
#
# COMPACT_ATOMS: atom_id res chain seq x y z
N MET A 1 -50.12 -60.33 -6.03
CA MET A 1 -50.85 -61.15 -7.02
C MET A 1 -51.09 -62.49 -6.36
N PHE A 2 -52.35 -62.88 -6.14
CA PHE A 2 -52.65 -64.20 -5.56
C PHE A 2 -53.64 -64.92 -6.46
N VAL A 3 -53.33 -66.18 -6.73
CA VAL A 3 -54.18 -67.10 -7.49
C VAL A 3 -54.80 -68.06 -6.48
N ALA A 4 -56.13 -68.05 -6.41
CA ALA A 4 -56.93 -69.07 -5.75
C ALA A 4 -58.16 -69.36 -6.62
N ASP A 5 -58.49 -70.64 -6.80
CA ASP A 5 -59.66 -71.14 -7.54
C ASP A 5 -59.86 -70.59 -8.95
N GLY A 6 -58.80 -70.53 -9.76
CA GLY A 6 -58.92 -70.38 -11.21
C GLY A 6 -59.54 -69.06 -11.70
N ARG A 7 -59.73 -68.06 -10.82
CA ARG A 7 -60.19 -66.72 -11.17
C ARG A 7 -59.13 -65.68 -10.83
N VAL A 8 -58.77 -64.85 -11.81
CA VAL A 8 -57.88 -63.70 -11.61
C VAL A 8 -58.70 -62.58 -10.98
N PHE A 9 -58.50 -62.33 -9.69
CA PHE A 9 -59.11 -61.17 -9.01
C PHE A 9 -58.23 -59.93 -9.18
N PHE A 10 -58.70 -58.94 -9.94
CA PHE A 10 -58.21 -57.55 -9.88
C PHE A 10 -58.67 -56.90 -8.57
N LYS A 11 -58.07 -57.30 -7.44
CA LYS A 11 -58.38 -56.76 -6.10
C LYS A 11 -57.18 -56.02 -5.48
N THR A 12 -56.25 -55.55 -6.31
CA THR A 12 -55.02 -54.87 -5.86
C THR A 12 -55.15 -53.34 -5.87
N ARG A 13 -55.85 -52.74 -6.83
CA ARG A 13 -55.96 -51.27 -6.90
C ARG A 13 -56.69 -50.68 -5.69
N ARG A 14 -57.87 -51.22 -5.34
CA ARG A 14 -58.61 -50.74 -4.16
C ARG A 14 -57.90 -50.99 -2.83
N MET A 15 -57.10 -52.06 -2.71
CA MET A 15 -56.30 -52.26 -1.50
C MET A 15 -55.09 -51.33 -1.46
N ALA A 16 -54.45 -51.05 -2.59
CA ALA A 16 -53.38 -50.06 -2.68
C ALA A 16 -53.91 -48.64 -2.43
N ASP A 17 -55.10 -48.31 -2.96
CA ASP A 17 -55.79 -47.04 -2.69
C ASP A 17 -56.18 -46.94 -1.21
N LEU A 18 -56.64 -48.05 -0.60
CA LEU A 18 -56.94 -48.10 0.84
C LEU A 18 -55.67 -47.98 1.70
N ASP A 19 -54.58 -48.63 1.33
CA ASP A 19 -53.29 -48.56 2.03
C ASP A 19 -52.68 -47.15 1.94
N ALA A 20 -52.78 -46.51 0.76
CA ALA A 20 -52.43 -45.10 0.58
C ALA A 20 -53.33 -44.17 1.43
N GLN A 21 -54.64 -44.39 1.43
CA GLN A 21 -55.60 -43.63 2.25
C GLN A 21 -55.45 -43.87 3.76
N LEU A 22 -54.88 -45.00 4.19
CA LEU A 22 -54.59 -45.31 5.59
C LEU A 22 -53.21 -44.78 6.05
N GLY A 23 -52.24 -44.67 5.14
CA GLY A 23 -50.94 -44.09 5.41
C GLY A 23 -50.98 -42.58 5.69
N ASP A 24 -51.91 -41.87 5.06
CA ASP A 24 -52.03 -40.40 5.14
C ASP A 24 -52.47 -39.86 6.52
N PRO A 25 -53.52 -40.41 7.15
CA PRO A 25 -53.90 -40.07 8.52
C PRO A 25 -52.81 -40.40 9.53
N TYR A 26 -52.01 -41.44 9.26
CA TYR A 26 -50.89 -41.83 10.11
C TYR A 26 -49.77 -40.77 10.08
N SER A 27 -49.48 -40.16 8.92
CA SER A 27 -48.59 -38.99 8.87
C SER A 27 -49.14 -37.79 9.64
N GLY A 28 -50.45 -37.53 9.54
CA GLY A 28 -51.14 -36.49 10.32
C GLY A 28 -50.91 -36.66 11.83
N ILE A 29 -51.13 -37.88 12.35
CA ILE A 29 -50.99 -38.18 13.79
C ILE A 29 -49.52 -38.20 14.23
N LYS A 30 -48.63 -38.78 13.41
CA LYS A 30 -47.23 -39.00 13.80
C LYS A 30 -46.37 -37.73 13.72
N TYR A 31 -46.61 -36.89 12.72
CA TYR A 31 -45.78 -35.70 12.43
C TYR A 31 -46.52 -34.38 12.67
N GLY A 32 -47.77 -34.44 13.14
CA GLY A 32 -48.59 -33.24 13.37
C GLY A 32 -48.88 -32.49 12.08
N TRP A 33 -49.12 -33.20 10.97
CA TRP A 33 -49.49 -32.61 9.69
C TRP A 33 -50.99 -32.29 9.66
N ALA A 34 -51.37 -31.22 8.97
CA ALA A 34 -52.76 -30.78 8.87
C ALA A 34 -53.38 -31.16 7.52
N ALA A 35 -54.69 -31.41 7.50
CA ALA A 35 -55.42 -31.61 6.25
C ALA A 35 -55.52 -30.26 5.52
N PRO A 36 -55.06 -30.14 4.26
CA PRO A 36 -55.15 -28.89 3.53
C PRO A 36 -56.59 -28.61 3.07
N THR A 37 -56.99 -27.34 3.07
CA THR A 37 -58.26 -26.89 2.48
C THR A 37 -58.02 -26.51 1.02
N MET A 38 -58.56 -27.30 0.10
CA MET A 38 -58.46 -27.02 -1.34
C MET A 38 -59.51 -25.98 -1.78
N THR A 39 -59.10 -24.97 -2.54
CA THR A 39 -59.99 -23.90 -3.02
C THR A 39 -59.87 -23.66 -4.53
N LEU A 40 -60.90 -23.05 -5.12
CA LEU A 40 -60.85 -22.61 -6.52
C LEU A 40 -60.15 -21.26 -6.69
N ASP A 41 -60.02 -20.50 -5.60
CA ASP A 41 -59.31 -19.23 -5.56
C ASP A 41 -57.82 -19.43 -5.85
N ASN A 42 -57.20 -18.46 -6.51
CA ASN A 42 -55.80 -18.53 -6.89
C ASN A 42 -54.87 -18.13 -5.74
N VAL A 43 -54.89 -18.88 -4.64
CA VAL A 43 -54.17 -18.54 -3.39
C VAL A 43 -53.32 -19.70 -2.88
N ILE A 44 -52.20 -19.39 -2.24
CA ILE A 44 -51.42 -20.28 -1.38
C ILE A 44 -51.32 -19.57 -0.04
N SER A 45 -51.97 -20.11 0.97
CA SER A 45 -51.91 -19.60 2.34
C SER A 45 -51.51 -20.73 3.26
N VAL A 46 -50.32 -20.64 3.84
CA VAL A 46 -49.74 -21.66 4.71
C VAL A 46 -49.34 -20.97 6.00
N GLN A 47 -49.84 -21.47 7.13
CA GLN A 47 -49.41 -21.05 8.47
C GLN A 47 -48.58 -22.15 9.11
N GLY A 48 -47.46 -21.79 9.70
CA GLY A 48 -46.57 -22.72 10.39
C GLY A 48 -45.97 -23.78 9.45
N GLY A 49 -45.67 -23.42 8.20
CA GLY A 49 -45.18 -24.36 7.20
C GLY A 49 -43.81 -24.94 7.57
N ARG A 50 -43.60 -26.23 7.30
CA ARG A 50 -42.38 -26.99 7.59
C ARG A 50 -41.93 -27.80 6.38
N HIS A 51 -40.62 -27.95 6.19
CA HIS A 51 -40.10 -28.74 5.09
C HIS A 51 -40.15 -30.24 5.44
N PRO A 52 -40.89 -31.08 4.69
CA PRO A 52 -41.24 -32.44 5.13
C PRO A 52 -40.05 -33.37 5.37
N LEU A 53 -38.95 -33.18 4.62
CA LEU A 53 -37.71 -33.94 4.83
C LEU A 53 -36.74 -33.28 5.81
N GLN A 54 -36.57 -31.96 5.75
CA GLN A 54 -35.59 -31.26 6.59
C GLN A 54 -35.98 -31.30 8.06
N GLU A 55 -37.28 -31.19 8.38
CA GLU A 55 -37.81 -31.31 9.74
C GLU A 55 -37.38 -32.62 10.42
N LEU A 56 -37.27 -33.72 9.67
CA LEU A 56 -36.86 -35.03 10.19
C LEU A 56 -35.35 -35.15 10.41
N THR A 57 -34.55 -34.21 9.90
CA THR A 57 -33.08 -34.23 9.96
C THR A 57 -32.50 -33.29 11.01
N VAL A 58 -33.34 -32.46 11.64
CA VAL A 58 -32.91 -31.46 12.62
C VAL A 58 -33.66 -31.63 13.94
N PRO A 59 -33.04 -31.30 15.10
CA PRO A 59 -33.70 -31.43 16.39
C PRO A 59 -34.84 -30.43 16.59
N SER A 60 -34.79 -29.28 15.93
CA SER A 60 -35.82 -28.25 15.94
C SER A 60 -35.86 -27.56 14.58
N PHE A 61 -37.04 -27.45 13.99
CA PHE A 61 -37.26 -26.75 12.73
C PHE A 61 -38.12 -25.50 12.99
N VAL A 62 -37.71 -24.35 12.45
CA VAL A 62 -38.46 -23.08 12.61
C VAL A 62 -39.54 -23.03 11.53
N PRO A 63 -40.83 -23.07 11.92
CA PRO A 63 -41.93 -23.02 10.94
C PRO A 63 -42.05 -21.60 10.35
N ASN A 64 -42.42 -21.52 9.07
CA ASN A 64 -42.54 -20.26 8.34
C ASN A 64 -43.86 -20.17 7.57
N ASP A 65 -44.49 -19.01 7.63
CA ASP A 65 -45.74 -18.72 6.93
C ASP A 65 -45.47 -18.38 5.46
N CYS A 66 -46.45 -18.66 4.60
CA CYS A 66 -46.39 -18.30 3.18
C CYS A 66 -47.75 -17.84 2.69
N HIS A 67 -47.81 -16.61 2.17
CA HIS A 67 -49.00 -16.05 1.54
C HIS A 67 -48.65 -15.58 0.13
N LEU A 68 -49.21 -16.27 -0.87
CA LEU A 68 -49.09 -15.92 -2.28
C LEU A 68 -50.46 -15.94 -2.95
N ARG A 69 -50.73 -14.98 -3.81
CA ARG A 69 -51.98 -14.90 -4.58
C ARG A 69 -51.64 -14.66 -6.03
N GLY A 70 -52.13 -15.50 -6.94
CA GLY A 70 -51.93 -15.29 -8.38
C GLY A 70 -52.99 -14.37 -8.96
N GLY A 71 -52.83 -14.04 -10.24
CA GLY A 71 -53.79 -13.23 -11.00
C GLY A 71 -55.22 -13.75 -10.97
N SER A 72 -56.20 -12.85 -11.09
CA SER A 72 -57.63 -13.19 -10.99
C SER A 72 -58.19 -13.76 -12.30
N ASP A 73 -59.05 -14.78 -12.18
CA ASP A 73 -59.85 -15.28 -13.30
C ASP A 73 -60.94 -14.23 -13.64
N ILE A 74 -60.66 -13.28 -14.53
CA ILE A 74 -61.69 -12.37 -15.10
C ILE A 74 -62.54 -13.11 -16.17
N LEU A 75 -62.89 -14.37 -15.90
CA LEU A 75 -63.75 -15.19 -16.75
C LEU A 75 -64.97 -15.71 -16.00
N GLN A 76 -65.65 -14.84 -15.24
CA GLN A 76 -67.10 -14.91 -15.05
C GLN A 76 -67.68 -13.48 -15.02
N GLY A 77 -68.38 -13.11 -16.10
CA GLY A 77 -68.92 -11.77 -16.33
C GLY A 77 -70.10 -11.38 -15.45
N ARG A 78 -69.93 -11.27 -14.13
CA ARG A 78 -70.84 -10.52 -13.25
C ARG A 78 -70.00 -9.76 -12.22
N HIS A 79 -70.09 -8.43 -12.28
CA HIS A 79 -69.31 -7.43 -11.52
C HIS A 79 -68.01 -6.93 -12.16
N ALA A 80 -68.03 -6.67 -13.47
CA ALA A 80 -67.19 -5.61 -14.04
C ALA A 80 -67.76 -4.25 -13.59
N GLY A 81 -67.22 -3.69 -12.51
CA GLY A 81 -67.68 -2.41 -11.98
C GLY A 81 -67.31 -2.06 -10.53
N LEU A 82 -66.53 -2.89 -9.84
CA LEU A 82 -65.98 -2.51 -8.53
C LEU A 82 -64.46 -2.34 -8.66
N PRO A 83 -63.90 -1.18 -8.25
CA PRO A 83 -62.45 -1.01 -8.18
C PRO A 83 -61.86 -2.08 -7.24
N ARG A 84 -60.61 -2.48 -7.52
CA ARG A 84 -59.73 -3.27 -6.64
C ARG A 84 -60.02 -2.85 -5.20
N ARG A 85 -60.67 -3.71 -4.39
CA ARG A 85 -61.03 -3.36 -3.01
C ARG A 85 -59.76 -2.81 -2.34
N GLU A 86 -59.80 -1.54 -1.93
CA GLU A 86 -58.75 -0.86 -1.16
C GLU A 86 -58.45 -1.53 0.20
N ASN A 87 -59.13 -2.66 0.49
CA ASN A 87 -58.88 -3.54 1.61
C ASN A 87 -58.20 -4.85 1.16
N SER A 88 -57.22 -4.82 0.25
CA SER A 88 -56.21 -5.88 0.24
C SER A 88 -55.48 -5.78 1.57
N THR A 89 -55.81 -6.66 2.51
CA THR A 89 -55.08 -6.84 3.76
C THR A 89 -53.59 -6.87 3.43
N ALA A 90 -52.81 -6.06 4.14
CA ALA A 90 -51.37 -6.01 4.02
C ALA A 90 -50.79 -7.44 4.14
N GLY A 91 -50.48 -8.09 3.02
CA GLY A 91 -50.03 -9.49 3.02
C GLY A 91 -50.19 -10.29 1.73
N ASP A 92 -51.07 -9.89 0.79
CA ASP A 92 -51.27 -10.67 -0.46
C ASP A 92 -50.21 -10.32 -1.52
N ALA A 93 -49.12 -11.09 -1.57
CA ALA A 93 -48.07 -10.97 -2.59
C ALA A 93 -48.34 -11.84 -3.82
N GLU A 94 -48.15 -11.33 -5.04
CA GLU A 94 -48.16 -12.12 -6.28
C GLU A 94 -46.76 -12.64 -6.60
N THR A 95 -45.77 -11.77 -6.43
CA THR A 95 -44.34 -12.09 -6.50
C THR A 95 -43.67 -11.80 -5.17
N LEU A 96 -43.09 -12.82 -4.54
CA LEU A 96 -42.31 -12.70 -3.32
C LEU A 96 -40.82 -12.87 -3.61
N ILE A 97 -40.05 -11.82 -3.36
CA ILE A 97 -38.59 -11.84 -3.44
C ILE A 97 -38.00 -12.01 -2.04
N ILE A 98 -37.16 -13.01 -1.89
CA ILE A 98 -36.56 -13.43 -0.63
C ILE A 98 -35.07 -13.19 -0.70
N THR A 99 -34.58 -12.36 0.23
CA THR A 99 -33.17 -12.01 0.36
C THR A 99 -32.59 -12.52 1.67
N GLY A 100 -31.26 -12.47 1.78
CA GLY A 100 -30.54 -12.84 3.00
C GLY A 100 -29.26 -13.63 2.72
N PRO A 101 -28.39 -13.78 3.73
CA PRO A 101 -27.09 -14.43 3.57
C PRO A 101 -27.20 -15.91 3.19
N ASN A 102 -26.11 -16.49 2.70
CA ASN A 102 -26.03 -17.93 2.46
C ASN A 102 -26.26 -18.68 3.78
N HIS A 103 -26.83 -19.88 3.71
CA HIS A 103 -27.19 -20.71 4.87
C HIS A 103 -28.35 -20.22 5.75
N SER A 104 -28.95 -19.05 5.48
CA SER A 104 -30.09 -18.54 6.26
C SER A 104 -31.43 -19.26 6.04
N GLY A 105 -31.46 -20.28 5.18
CA GLY A 105 -32.66 -21.09 4.92
C GLY A 105 -33.50 -20.68 3.70
N LYS A 106 -33.08 -19.69 2.90
CA LYS A 106 -33.83 -19.21 1.70
C LYS A 106 -34.32 -20.33 0.78
N SER A 107 -33.40 -21.20 0.35
CA SER A 107 -33.71 -22.32 -0.55
C SER A 107 -34.59 -23.39 0.11
N VAL A 108 -34.48 -23.56 1.43
CA VAL A 108 -35.33 -24.49 2.19
C VAL A 108 -36.77 -23.99 2.20
N TYR A 109 -36.98 -22.69 2.47
CA TYR A 109 -38.29 -22.07 2.41
C TYR A 109 -38.94 -22.18 1.02
N ALA A 110 -38.18 -21.88 -0.05
CA ALA A 110 -38.67 -21.99 -1.43
C ALA A 110 -39.15 -23.41 -1.77
N LYS A 111 -38.37 -24.42 -1.39
CA LYS A 111 -38.69 -25.84 -1.60
C LYS A 111 -39.85 -26.30 -0.74
N GLN A 112 -39.92 -25.84 0.51
CA GLN A 112 -41.00 -26.13 1.44
C GLN A 112 -42.36 -25.75 0.83
N THR A 113 -42.50 -24.52 0.33
CA THR A 113 -43.76 -24.06 -0.26
C THR A 113 -44.17 -24.93 -1.45
N ALA A 114 -43.23 -25.26 -2.34
CA ALA A 114 -43.50 -26.13 -3.48
C ALA A 114 -43.94 -27.54 -3.07
N LEU A 115 -43.28 -28.13 -2.06
CA LEU A 115 -43.61 -29.47 -1.55
C LEU A 115 -44.97 -29.50 -0.84
N ILE A 116 -45.33 -28.46 -0.09
CA ILE A 116 -46.64 -28.35 0.55
C ILE A 116 -47.75 -28.30 -0.51
N VAL A 117 -47.59 -27.50 -1.56
CA VAL A 117 -48.54 -27.46 -2.68
C VAL A 117 -48.63 -28.81 -3.38
N TYR A 118 -47.49 -29.46 -3.64
CA TYR A 118 -47.46 -30.79 -4.24
C TYR A 118 -48.22 -31.83 -3.40
N LEU A 119 -47.96 -31.90 -2.10
CA LEU A 119 -48.64 -32.83 -1.18
C LEU A 119 -50.15 -32.57 -1.12
N ALA A 120 -50.56 -31.30 -1.07
CA ALA A 120 -51.98 -30.94 -1.09
C ALA A 120 -52.70 -31.45 -2.36
N HIS A 121 -52.04 -31.34 -3.53
CA HIS A 121 -52.58 -31.83 -4.80
C HIS A 121 -52.57 -33.35 -4.96
N VAL A 122 -51.69 -34.05 -4.23
CA VAL A 122 -51.72 -35.53 -4.13
C VAL A 122 -52.88 -36.01 -3.25
N GLY A 123 -53.47 -35.12 -2.44
CA GLY A 123 -54.51 -35.45 -1.47
C GLY A 123 -53.96 -35.81 -0.09
N SER A 124 -52.70 -35.46 0.18
CA SER A 124 -51.99 -35.75 1.43
C SER A 124 -52.21 -34.68 2.49
N TYR A 125 -52.06 -35.07 3.75
CA TYR A 125 -51.82 -34.11 4.84
C TYR A 125 -50.52 -33.36 4.55
N VAL A 126 -50.44 -32.11 5.00
CA VAL A 126 -49.31 -31.22 4.74
C VAL A 126 -48.58 -30.81 6.02
N PRO A 127 -47.25 -30.62 5.96
CA PRO A 127 -46.44 -30.17 7.09
C PRO A 127 -46.67 -28.68 7.38
N ALA A 128 -47.81 -28.35 7.98
CA ALA A 128 -48.22 -26.99 8.35
C ALA A 128 -49.22 -27.06 9.50
N ASP A 129 -49.42 -25.95 10.21
CA ASP A 129 -50.47 -25.83 11.23
C ASP A 129 -51.85 -25.69 10.57
N CYS A 130 -51.90 -24.88 9.51
CA CYS A 130 -53.02 -24.89 8.57
C CYS A 130 -52.56 -24.49 7.17
N ALA A 131 -53.27 -24.98 6.15
CA ALA A 131 -52.96 -24.65 4.76
C ALA A 131 -54.24 -24.55 3.92
N THR A 132 -54.37 -23.47 3.16
CA THR A 132 -55.41 -23.25 2.16
C THR A 132 -54.74 -23.12 0.79
N ILE A 133 -54.96 -24.10 -0.08
CA ILE A 133 -54.23 -24.23 -1.35
C ILE A 133 -55.22 -24.18 -2.51
N GLY A 134 -55.04 -23.20 -3.37
CA GLY A 134 -55.74 -23.05 -4.63
C GLY A 134 -55.32 -24.08 -5.67
N ILE A 135 -56.21 -24.38 -6.62
CA ILE A 135 -55.85 -25.28 -7.71
C ILE A 135 -54.69 -24.70 -8.53
N THR A 136 -53.54 -25.39 -8.45
CA THR A 136 -52.30 -25.06 -9.12
C THR A 136 -52.09 -26.05 -10.25
N ASP A 137 -51.97 -25.55 -11.48
CA ASP A 137 -51.87 -26.39 -12.68
C ASP A 137 -50.46 -26.96 -12.88
N GLN A 138 -49.43 -26.17 -12.58
CA GLN A 138 -48.03 -26.51 -12.77
C GLN A 138 -47.16 -25.92 -11.65
N ILE A 139 -46.16 -26.69 -11.22
CA ILE A 139 -45.05 -26.20 -10.37
C ILE A 139 -43.81 -26.13 -11.25
N LEU A 140 -43.33 -24.92 -11.53
CA LEU A 140 -42.20 -24.65 -12.40
C LEU A 140 -41.04 -24.20 -11.53
N ALA A 141 -39.98 -25.00 -11.46
CA ALA A 141 -38.87 -24.76 -10.54
C ALA A 141 -37.52 -24.65 -11.27
N ARG A 142 -36.78 -23.58 -10.99
CA ARG A 142 -35.34 -23.51 -11.21
C ARG A 142 -34.67 -23.63 -9.86
N VAL A 143 -34.07 -24.79 -9.60
CA VAL A 143 -33.32 -25.10 -8.37
C VAL A 143 -31.95 -25.61 -8.79
N SER A 144 -30.91 -25.25 -8.04
CA SER A 144 -29.49 -25.57 -8.32
C SER A 144 -29.32 -26.98 -8.92
N THR A 145 -28.75 -27.03 -10.12
CA THR A 145 -28.50 -28.27 -10.85
C THR A 145 -27.14 -28.83 -10.47
N LYS A 146 -27.08 -30.12 -10.09
CA LYS A 146 -25.81 -30.83 -9.96
C LYS A 146 -25.23 -31.06 -11.35
N GLU A 147 -24.00 -30.60 -11.56
CA GLU A 147 -23.27 -30.84 -12.80
C GLU A 147 -23.20 -32.34 -13.11
N SER A 148 -23.22 -32.67 -14.40
CA SER A 148 -23.13 -34.04 -14.86
C SER A 148 -22.28 -34.07 -16.13
N VAL A 149 -21.22 -34.88 -16.11
CA VAL A 149 -20.30 -35.10 -17.25
C VAL A 149 -21.06 -35.58 -18.50
N SER A 150 -22.25 -36.15 -18.34
CA SER A 150 -23.13 -36.60 -19.43
C SER A 150 -23.91 -35.50 -20.16
N ARG A 151 -23.88 -34.23 -19.72
CA ARG A 151 -24.56 -33.11 -20.41
C ARG A 151 -23.54 -32.10 -20.93
N ASN A 152 -23.55 -31.87 -22.25
CA ASN A 152 -22.56 -31.04 -22.94
C ASN A 152 -22.92 -29.53 -22.91
N GLU A 153 -23.27 -29.00 -21.74
CA GLU A 153 -23.75 -27.62 -21.56
C GLU A 153 -23.19 -27.00 -20.28
N SER A 154 -22.91 -25.69 -20.31
CA SER A 154 -22.46 -24.96 -19.12
C SER A 154 -23.58 -24.86 -18.08
N ALA A 155 -23.22 -24.80 -16.80
CA ALA A 155 -24.17 -24.62 -15.69
C ALA A 155 -25.09 -23.41 -15.94
N PHE A 156 -24.52 -22.29 -16.35
CA PHE A 156 -25.28 -21.08 -16.71
C PHE A 156 -26.23 -21.29 -17.90
N GLY A 157 -25.82 -22.05 -18.92
CA GLY A 157 -26.67 -22.38 -20.07
C GLY A 157 -27.88 -23.25 -19.70
N ILE A 158 -27.69 -24.20 -18.79
CA ILE A 158 -28.77 -25.03 -18.23
C ILE A 158 -29.76 -24.15 -17.45
N ASP A 159 -29.25 -23.22 -16.64
CA ASP A 159 -30.06 -22.30 -15.85
C ASP A 159 -30.93 -21.39 -16.71
N LEU A 160 -30.34 -20.77 -17.73
CA LEU A 160 -31.07 -19.94 -18.69
C LEU A 160 -32.20 -20.73 -19.37
N ARG A 161 -31.95 -22.00 -19.72
CA ARG A 161 -32.98 -22.83 -20.33
C ARG A 161 -34.12 -23.15 -19.37
N GLN A 162 -33.82 -23.42 -18.10
CA GLN A 162 -34.84 -23.69 -17.08
C GLN A 162 -35.74 -22.46 -16.87
N VAL A 163 -35.15 -21.27 -16.75
CA VAL A 163 -35.92 -20.02 -16.65
C VAL A 163 -36.74 -19.77 -17.92
N ALA A 164 -36.14 -19.93 -19.11
CA ALA A 164 -36.85 -19.77 -20.38
C ALA A 164 -37.98 -20.82 -20.58
N PHE A 165 -37.87 -21.99 -19.97
CA PHE A 165 -38.96 -22.98 -19.94
C PHE A 165 -40.09 -22.50 -19.04
N SER A 166 -39.77 -22.04 -17.82
CA SER A 166 -40.75 -21.50 -16.88
C SER A 166 -41.52 -20.32 -17.47
N LEU A 167 -40.84 -19.36 -18.12
CA LEU A 167 -41.47 -18.20 -18.74
C LEU A 167 -42.46 -18.57 -19.85
N ARG A 168 -42.17 -19.61 -20.64
CA ARG A 168 -43.03 -20.04 -21.74
C ARG A 168 -44.22 -20.90 -21.32
N ARG A 169 -44.17 -21.50 -20.13
CA ARG A 169 -45.17 -22.47 -19.65
C ARG A 169 -46.04 -21.94 -18.52
N ALA A 170 -45.58 -20.93 -17.81
CA ALA A 170 -46.30 -20.36 -16.68
C ALA A 170 -47.67 -19.83 -17.12
N THR A 171 -48.70 -20.22 -16.38
CA THR A 171 -50.05 -19.66 -16.47
C THR A 171 -50.35 -18.89 -15.19
N GLN A 172 -51.45 -18.13 -15.14
CA GLN A 172 -51.85 -17.42 -13.92
C GLN A 172 -52.06 -18.35 -12.71
N ARG A 173 -52.36 -19.64 -12.94
CA ARG A 173 -52.55 -20.63 -11.86
C ARG A 173 -51.26 -21.36 -11.48
N SER A 174 -50.16 -21.14 -12.18
CA SER A 174 -48.89 -21.81 -11.90
C SER A 174 -48.21 -21.28 -10.64
N LEU A 175 -47.36 -22.11 -10.04
CA LEU A 175 -46.39 -21.72 -9.02
C LEU A 175 -44.99 -21.75 -9.65
N VAL A 176 -44.33 -20.60 -9.70
CA VAL A 176 -42.96 -20.46 -10.22
C VAL A 176 -42.01 -20.28 -9.04
N VAL A 177 -41.01 -21.14 -8.92
CA VAL A 177 -39.98 -21.09 -7.88
C VAL A 177 -38.62 -20.93 -8.53
N ILE A 178 -37.93 -19.83 -8.24
CA ILE A 178 -36.61 -19.51 -8.79
C ILE A 178 -35.63 -19.34 -7.63
N ASP A 179 -34.67 -20.24 -7.53
CA ASP A 179 -33.68 -20.24 -6.46
C ASP A 179 -32.33 -19.79 -6.98
N GLU A 180 -31.87 -18.56 -6.66
CA GLU A 180 -30.54 -18.01 -6.95
C GLU A 180 -30.11 -17.91 -8.43
N PHE A 181 -30.99 -17.40 -9.30
CA PHE A 181 -30.69 -17.22 -10.73
C PHE A 181 -29.59 -16.16 -10.95
N GLY A 182 -28.69 -16.38 -11.91
CA GLY A 182 -27.62 -15.43 -12.29
C GLY A 182 -26.20 -15.74 -11.78
N LYS A 183 -26.01 -16.71 -10.87
CA LYS A 183 -24.70 -17.03 -10.23
C LYS A 183 -23.54 -17.48 -11.14
N GLY A 184 -23.76 -17.67 -12.44
CA GLY A 184 -22.79 -18.23 -13.39
C GLY A 184 -22.24 -17.25 -14.43
N THR A 185 -22.47 -15.94 -14.25
CA THR A 185 -22.03 -14.86 -15.14
C THR A 185 -21.44 -13.70 -14.33
N ALA A 186 -21.00 -12.63 -15.00
CA ALA A 186 -20.55 -11.40 -14.34
C ALA A 186 -21.64 -10.86 -13.39
N ALA A 187 -21.26 -10.28 -12.25
CA ALA A 187 -22.21 -9.84 -11.22
C ALA A 187 -23.26 -8.86 -11.76
N GLU A 188 -22.81 -7.88 -12.56
CA GLU A 188 -23.67 -6.89 -13.23
C GLU A 188 -24.67 -7.55 -14.19
N ASP A 189 -24.21 -8.50 -15.02
CA ASP A 189 -25.07 -9.24 -15.96
C ASP A 189 -26.10 -10.10 -15.22
N GLY A 190 -25.69 -10.75 -14.13
CA GLY A 190 -26.55 -11.59 -13.31
C GLY A 190 -27.65 -10.77 -12.62
N ALA A 191 -27.29 -9.60 -12.09
CA ALA A 191 -28.23 -8.67 -11.50
C ALA A 191 -29.23 -8.13 -12.55
N GLY A 192 -28.75 -7.75 -13.74
CA GLY A 192 -29.59 -7.27 -14.84
C GLY A 192 -30.59 -8.33 -15.33
N LEU A 193 -30.16 -9.58 -15.48
CA LEU A 193 -31.04 -10.70 -15.86
C LEU A 193 -32.13 -10.98 -14.81
N MET A 194 -31.77 -10.89 -13.53
CA MET A 194 -32.70 -11.08 -12.43
C MET A 194 -33.72 -9.93 -12.36
N ALA A 195 -33.29 -8.68 -12.55
CA ALA A 195 -34.18 -7.52 -12.64
C ALA A 195 -35.19 -7.68 -13.79
N GLY A 196 -34.70 -8.01 -15.00
CA GLY A 196 -35.57 -8.24 -16.16
C GLY A 196 -36.56 -9.40 -15.98
N LEU A 197 -36.19 -10.43 -15.21
CA LEU A 197 -37.09 -11.54 -14.87
C LEU A 197 -38.23 -11.10 -13.96
N VAL A 198 -37.93 -10.27 -12.94
CA VAL A 198 -38.94 -9.70 -12.04
C VAL A 198 -39.87 -8.77 -12.80
N ASP A 199 -39.30 -7.89 -13.63
CA ASP A 199 -40.07 -6.98 -14.46
C ASP A 199 -41.02 -7.73 -15.39
N HIS A 200 -40.55 -8.79 -16.05
CA HIS A 200 -41.37 -9.60 -16.93
C HIS A 200 -42.59 -10.19 -16.22
N PHE A 201 -42.43 -10.82 -15.05
CA PHE A 201 -43.57 -11.39 -14.32
C PHE A 201 -44.53 -10.32 -13.83
N THR A 202 -44.02 -9.22 -13.28
CA THR A 202 -44.85 -8.13 -12.76
C THR A 202 -45.61 -7.38 -13.86
N GLU A 203 -45.12 -7.38 -15.10
CA GLU A 203 -45.81 -6.81 -16.27
C GLU A 203 -47.01 -7.63 -16.76
N LEU A 204 -47.14 -8.91 -16.37
CA LEU A 204 -48.25 -9.76 -16.78
C LEU A 204 -49.59 -9.35 -16.13
N GLY A 205 -49.57 -8.51 -15.11
CA GLY A 205 -50.77 -7.98 -14.45
C GLY A 205 -51.72 -9.09 -14.01
N CYS A 206 -52.95 -9.10 -14.55
CA CYS A 206 -53.97 -10.09 -14.16
C CYS A 206 -53.62 -11.54 -14.54
N GLN A 207 -52.60 -11.78 -15.37
CA GLN A 207 -52.14 -13.12 -15.75
C GLN A 207 -50.93 -13.60 -14.95
N ILE A 208 -50.50 -12.85 -13.93
CA ILE A 208 -49.30 -13.17 -13.17
C ILE A 208 -49.45 -14.54 -12.44
N PRO A 209 -48.46 -15.45 -12.58
CA PRO A 209 -48.39 -16.65 -11.75
C PRO A 209 -48.08 -16.31 -10.30
N LYS A 210 -48.16 -17.29 -9.40
CA LYS A 210 -47.61 -17.16 -8.05
C LYS A 210 -46.10 -17.34 -8.15
N VAL A 211 -45.32 -16.32 -7.84
CA VAL A 211 -43.85 -16.33 -8.05
C VAL A 211 -43.11 -16.21 -6.72
N LEU A 212 -42.16 -17.12 -6.51
CA LEU A 212 -41.26 -17.11 -5.36
C LEU A 212 -39.81 -17.11 -5.86
N ILE A 213 -39.07 -16.06 -5.53
CA ILE A 213 -37.70 -15.85 -5.98
C ILE A 213 -36.80 -15.75 -4.75
N THR A 214 -35.71 -16.51 -4.72
CA THR A 214 -34.60 -16.27 -3.79
C THR A 214 -33.45 -15.63 -4.56
N THR A 215 -32.83 -14.60 -3.98
CA THR A 215 -31.68 -13.93 -4.60
C THR A 215 -30.64 -13.51 -3.57
N HIS A 216 -29.42 -13.34 -4.05
CA HIS A 216 -28.28 -12.78 -3.32
C HIS A 216 -27.92 -11.36 -3.83
N TYR A 217 -28.53 -10.92 -4.94
CA TYR A 217 -28.30 -9.59 -5.50
C TYR A 217 -29.12 -8.54 -4.76
N HIS A 218 -28.50 -7.89 -3.77
CA HIS A 218 -29.11 -6.76 -3.06
C HIS A 218 -29.10 -5.47 -3.91
N GLU A 219 -28.10 -5.35 -4.79
CA GLU A 219 -27.87 -4.20 -5.68
C GLU A 219 -29.05 -3.90 -6.62
N ILE A 220 -29.82 -4.91 -7.01
CA ILE A 220 -31.03 -4.76 -7.84
C ILE A 220 -32.04 -3.81 -7.18
N PHE A 221 -32.05 -3.76 -5.84
CA PHE A 221 -32.97 -2.94 -5.06
C PHE A 221 -32.38 -1.57 -4.69
N GLU A 222 -31.06 -1.47 -4.51
CA GLU A 222 -30.38 -0.21 -4.18
C GLU A 222 -30.25 0.71 -5.39
N GLY A 223 -29.96 0.15 -6.57
CA GLY A 223 -29.81 0.90 -7.82
C GLY A 223 -31.11 1.34 -8.50
N SER A 224 -32.28 1.15 -7.84
CA SER A 224 -33.61 1.40 -8.41
C SER A 224 -33.91 0.63 -9.70
N PHE A 225 -33.23 -0.50 -9.94
CA PHE A 225 -33.41 -1.32 -11.15
C PHE A 225 -34.77 -2.02 -11.16
N VAL A 226 -35.30 -2.39 -9.99
CA VAL A 226 -36.68 -2.89 -9.83
C VAL A 226 -37.48 -1.86 -9.03
N GLN A 227 -38.49 -1.27 -9.66
CA GLN A 227 -39.37 -0.29 -9.03
C GLN A 227 -40.45 -0.98 -8.19
N ASP A 228 -40.94 -0.30 -7.14
CA ASP A 228 -42.08 -0.79 -6.36
C ASP A 228 -43.33 -0.85 -7.22
N ARG A 229 -43.90 -2.05 -7.36
CA ARG A 229 -45.10 -2.34 -8.14
C ARG A 229 -46.13 -3.07 -7.29
N PRO A 230 -47.44 -2.82 -7.51
CA PRO A 230 -48.49 -3.53 -6.78
C PRO A 230 -48.43 -5.03 -7.10
N GLY A 231 -48.38 -5.88 -6.07
CA GLY A 231 -48.23 -7.34 -6.20
C GLY A 231 -46.79 -7.84 -5.98
N LEU A 232 -45.79 -6.96 -6.00
CA LEU A 232 -44.42 -7.27 -5.63
C LEU A 232 -44.23 -7.09 -4.11
N SER A 233 -43.74 -8.11 -3.43
CA SER A 233 -43.41 -8.05 -2.01
C SER A 233 -42.00 -8.55 -1.75
N PHE A 234 -41.38 -7.99 -0.72
CA PHE A 234 -40.04 -8.32 -0.29
C PHE A 234 -40.09 -8.97 1.08
N ALA A 235 -39.26 -9.99 1.27
CA ALA A 235 -38.98 -10.57 2.57
C ALA A 235 -37.49 -10.90 2.68
N HIS A 236 -37.02 -11.08 3.91
CA HIS A 236 -35.67 -11.50 4.18
C HIS A 236 -35.60 -12.48 5.33
N MET A 237 -34.58 -13.34 5.31
CA MET A 237 -34.31 -14.23 6.44
C MET A 237 -33.67 -13.44 7.58
N LYS A 238 -34.25 -13.55 8.77
CA LYS A 238 -33.83 -12.84 9.97
C LYS A 238 -32.51 -13.39 10.49
N VAL A 239 -31.61 -12.48 10.82
CA VAL A 239 -30.28 -12.78 11.34
C VAL A 239 -30.04 -11.92 12.57
N ARG A 240 -29.43 -12.50 13.60
CA ARG A 240 -29.00 -11.77 14.78
C ARG A 240 -27.47 -11.81 14.85
N LEU A 241 -26.87 -10.67 15.14
CA LEU A 241 -25.44 -10.59 15.42
C LEU A 241 -25.24 -10.72 16.93
N ASP A 242 -24.41 -11.67 17.34
CA ASP A 242 -23.88 -11.73 18.69
C ASP A 242 -22.41 -11.32 18.67
N VAL A 243 -22.18 -10.04 18.99
CA VAL A 243 -20.84 -9.43 18.99
C VAL A 243 -19.97 -9.99 20.13
N HIS A 244 -20.56 -10.71 21.09
CA HIS A 244 -19.86 -11.29 22.24
C HIS A 244 -19.64 -12.80 22.11
N ALA A 245 -20.02 -13.42 20.99
CA ALA A 245 -19.79 -14.84 20.77
C ALA A 245 -18.27 -15.14 20.72
N PRO A 246 -17.79 -16.13 21.49
CA PRO A 246 -16.36 -16.43 21.61
C PRO A 246 -15.75 -17.03 20.33
N GLN A 247 -16.56 -17.52 19.39
CA GLN A 247 -16.13 -18.07 18.11
C GLN A 247 -16.73 -17.26 16.96
N MET A 248 -15.94 -17.01 15.91
CA MET A 248 -16.39 -16.22 14.75
C MET A 248 -17.57 -16.84 14.01
N GLU A 249 -17.64 -18.17 13.96
CA GLU A 249 -18.75 -18.90 13.32
C GLU A 249 -20.09 -18.69 14.06
N ASP A 250 -20.04 -18.35 15.34
CA ASP A 250 -21.22 -18.13 16.21
C ASP A 250 -21.67 -16.65 16.26
N GLN A 251 -20.93 -15.73 15.66
CA GLN A 251 -21.26 -14.30 15.67
C GLN A 251 -22.50 -13.98 14.84
N VAL A 252 -22.82 -14.84 13.86
CA VAL A 252 -23.97 -14.70 12.98
C VAL A 252 -24.96 -15.82 13.30
N LEU A 253 -25.95 -15.49 14.12
CA LEU A 253 -27.01 -16.42 14.48
C LEU A 253 -28.15 -16.33 13.46
N PHE A 254 -28.25 -17.34 12.60
CA PHE A 254 -29.37 -17.48 11.67
C PHE A 254 -30.62 -17.91 12.43
N LEU A 255 -31.66 -17.08 12.42
CA LEU A 255 -32.90 -17.38 13.13
C LEU A 255 -33.86 -18.24 12.31
N TYR A 256 -33.58 -18.43 11.01
CA TYR A 256 -34.39 -19.20 10.06
C TYR A 256 -35.86 -18.74 9.97
N GLU A 257 -36.14 -17.53 10.41
CA GLU A 257 -37.45 -16.87 10.42
C GLU A 257 -37.52 -15.90 9.23
N LEU A 258 -38.52 -16.05 8.38
CA LEU A 258 -38.79 -15.14 7.26
C LEU A 258 -39.58 -13.93 7.77
N VAL A 259 -39.06 -12.72 7.53
CA VAL A 259 -39.68 -11.46 7.97
C VAL A 259 -40.00 -10.59 6.76
N PRO A 260 -41.19 -9.95 6.70
CA PRO A 260 -41.52 -9.03 5.61
C PRO A 260 -40.62 -7.79 5.61
N GLY A 261 -40.39 -7.23 4.42
CA GLY A 261 -39.58 -6.05 4.21
C GLY A 261 -38.21 -6.33 3.58
N ARG A 262 -37.58 -5.27 3.10
CA ARG A 262 -36.22 -5.30 2.54
C ARG A 262 -35.21 -5.37 3.69
N SER A 263 -34.18 -6.20 3.52
CA SER A 263 -33.04 -6.16 4.44
C SER A 263 -32.33 -4.81 4.28
N THR A 264 -32.29 -4.00 5.34
CA THR A 264 -31.71 -2.63 5.33
C THR A 264 -30.19 -2.61 5.45
N SER A 265 -29.57 -3.77 5.60
CA SER A 265 -28.12 -3.90 5.75
C SER A 265 -27.67 -4.99 4.81
N SER A 266 -26.70 -4.66 3.95
CA SER A 266 -25.87 -5.60 3.23
C SER A 266 -25.04 -6.40 4.24
N PHE A 267 -25.71 -7.32 4.94
CA PHE A 267 -25.06 -8.23 5.87
C PHE A 267 -24.09 -9.16 5.13
N GLY A 268 -24.19 -9.30 3.81
CA GLY A 268 -23.21 -9.99 2.98
C GLY A 268 -21.83 -9.33 3.00
N SER A 269 -21.75 -8.01 2.81
CA SER A 269 -20.49 -7.25 2.85
C SER A 269 -20.04 -6.95 4.28
N THR A 270 -20.95 -6.79 5.24
CA THR A 270 -20.56 -6.70 6.67
C THR A 270 -20.03 -8.04 7.18
N CYS A 271 -20.62 -9.17 6.76
CA CYS A 271 -20.07 -10.50 7.04
C CYS A 271 -18.80 -10.77 6.24
N ALA A 272 -18.64 -10.29 5.01
CA ALA A 272 -17.38 -10.42 4.25
C ALA A 272 -16.25 -9.59 4.88
N ALA A 273 -16.54 -8.34 5.24
CA ALA A 273 -15.66 -7.46 5.99
C ALA A 273 -15.28 -8.08 7.35
N LEU A 274 -16.22 -8.68 8.09
CA LEU A 274 -15.96 -9.37 9.36
C LEU A 274 -15.26 -10.73 9.19
N ASN A 275 -15.56 -11.50 8.14
CA ASN A 275 -14.89 -12.77 7.79
C ASN A 275 -13.42 -12.59 7.40
N GLY A 276 -13.01 -11.36 7.05
CA GLY A 276 -11.61 -11.02 6.77
C GLY A 276 -10.78 -10.69 8.01
N PHE A 277 -11.39 -10.32 9.14
CA PHE A 277 -10.64 -9.98 10.35
C PHE A 277 -10.23 -11.24 11.10
N HIS A 278 -8.95 -11.39 11.37
CA HIS A 278 -8.39 -12.48 12.16
C HIS A 278 -7.88 -11.92 13.50
N ASP A 279 -8.15 -12.59 14.62
CA ASP A 279 -7.59 -12.21 15.93
C ASP A 279 -6.06 -12.39 15.93
N LEU A 280 -5.34 -11.29 16.14
CA LEU A 280 -3.87 -11.29 16.22
C LEU A 280 -3.35 -12.07 17.44
N ASN A 281 -4.18 -12.31 18.46
CA ASN A 281 -3.78 -13.06 19.64
C ASN A 281 -3.81 -14.58 19.44
N ASP A 282 -4.44 -15.09 18.37
CA ASP A 282 -4.41 -16.51 18.04
C ASP A 282 -2.99 -16.94 17.58
N GLU A 283 -2.48 -18.01 18.17
CA GLU A 283 -1.14 -18.53 17.91
C GLU A 283 -0.95 -18.99 16.46
N GLY A 284 -2.00 -19.52 15.82
CA GLY A 284 -1.97 -19.98 14.43
C GLY A 284 -1.94 -18.82 13.44
N ILE A 285 -2.56 -17.69 13.81
CA ILE A 285 -2.72 -16.52 12.95
C ILE A 285 -1.46 -15.65 12.93
N HIS A 286 -0.73 -15.50 14.04
CA HIS A 286 0.47 -14.64 14.10
C HIS A 286 1.49 -14.96 12.98
N GLY A 287 1.75 -16.24 12.70
CA GLY A 287 2.68 -16.66 11.64
C GLY A 287 2.13 -16.42 10.23
N PHE A 288 0.81 -16.46 10.06
CA PHE A 288 0.13 -16.14 8.80
C PHE A 288 0.19 -14.62 8.51
N VAL A 289 -0.07 -13.79 9.52
CA VAL A 289 -0.01 -12.32 9.44
C VAL A 289 1.38 -11.84 9.01
N GLU A 290 2.45 -12.39 9.61
CA GLU A 290 3.84 -12.06 9.24
C GLU A 290 4.10 -12.37 7.75
N LYS A 291 3.66 -13.54 7.26
CA LYS A 291 3.85 -13.95 5.87
C LYS A 291 3.04 -13.09 4.88
N GLN A 292 1.79 -12.77 5.21
CA GLN A 292 0.93 -11.97 4.34
C GLN A 292 1.41 -10.52 4.25
N ALA A 293 1.84 -9.92 5.36
CA ALA A 293 2.31 -8.54 5.35
C ALA A 293 3.57 -8.34 4.50
N TYR A 294 4.45 -9.35 4.43
CA TYR A 294 5.63 -9.34 3.55
C TYR A 294 5.37 -9.80 2.10
N ARG A 295 4.15 -10.22 1.76
CA ARG A 295 3.83 -10.71 0.41
C ARG A 295 3.90 -9.57 -0.62
N ALA A 296 4.63 -9.76 -1.72
CA ALA A 296 4.77 -8.73 -2.75
C ALA A 296 3.43 -8.19 -3.28
N GLY A 297 2.47 -9.08 -3.57
CA GLY A 297 1.12 -8.72 -4.01
C GLY A 297 0.13 -8.38 -2.91
N ALA A 298 0.57 -8.01 -1.70
CA ALA A 298 -0.34 -7.46 -0.68
C ALA A 298 -0.76 -6.04 -1.08
N ARG A 299 -2.07 -5.78 -1.12
CA ARG A 299 -2.69 -4.51 -1.53
C ARG A 299 -2.89 -3.58 -0.36
N ASN A 300 -3.50 -4.07 0.71
CA ASN A 300 -3.85 -3.30 1.89
C ASN A 300 -4.02 -4.23 3.09
N PHE A 301 -4.03 -3.66 4.29
CA PHE A 301 -4.52 -4.33 5.48
C PHE A 301 -5.18 -3.32 6.41
N VAL A 302 -6.08 -3.82 7.25
CA VAL A 302 -6.78 -3.03 8.26
C VAL A 302 -6.64 -3.73 9.60
N VAL A 303 -6.29 -2.98 10.63
CA VAL A 303 -6.25 -3.45 12.02
C VAL A 303 -7.28 -2.68 12.84
N GLU A 304 -8.10 -3.40 13.58
CA GLU A 304 -8.91 -2.82 14.66
C GLU A 304 -8.33 -3.27 15.98
N LEU A 305 -8.02 -2.32 16.86
CA LEU A 305 -7.42 -2.62 18.15
C LEU A 305 -8.05 -1.80 19.27
N ASP A 306 -8.13 -2.43 20.44
CA ASP A 306 -8.51 -1.80 21.69
C ASP A 306 -7.39 -1.97 22.75
N LEU A 307 -7.72 -1.76 24.02
CA LEU A 307 -6.79 -1.90 25.15
C LEU A 307 -6.23 -3.31 25.36
N THR A 308 -6.87 -4.35 24.81
CA THR A 308 -6.58 -5.76 25.11
C THR A 308 -6.48 -6.66 23.88
N GLU A 309 -7.23 -6.36 22.85
CA GLU A 309 -7.44 -7.16 21.64
C GLU A 309 -7.01 -6.39 20.40
N ALA A 310 -6.67 -7.13 19.35
CA ALA A 310 -6.45 -6.57 18.03
C ALA A 310 -6.83 -7.62 16.98
N ARG A 311 -7.49 -7.17 15.91
CA ARG A 311 -7.92 -8.01 14.79
C ARG A 311 -7.41 -7.40 13.49
N VAL A 312 -7.04 -8.22 12.52
CA VAL A 312 -6.47 -7.76 11.23
C VAL A 312 -7.14 -8.41 10.04
N ALA A 313 -7.47 -7.61 9.03
CA ALA A 313 -7.90 -8.05 7.71
C ALA A 313 -6.86 -7.66 6.65
N PHE A 314 -6.70 -8.49 5.62
CA PHE A 314 -5.77 -8.27 4.51
C PHE A 314 -6.50 -8.26 3.17
N ASP A 315 -5.97 -7.46 2.24
CA ASP A 315 -6.38 -7.42 0.84
C ASP A 315 -7.88 -7.20 0.60
N LEU A 316 -8.51 -6.33 1.38
CA LEU A 316 -9.89 -5.89 1.18
C LEU A 316 -10.05 -5.29 -0.22
N ASP A 317 -11.17 -5.58 -0.88
CA ASP A 317 -11.52 -4.97 -2.17
C ASP A 317 -12.14 -3.57 -1.98
N SER A 318 -12.46 -2.89 -3.09
CA SER A 318 -12.99 -1.52 -3.03
C SER A 318 -14.33 -1.42 -2.31
N ASP A 319 -15.14 -2.46 -2.40
CA ASP A 319 -16.52 -2.46 -1.95
C ASP A 319 -16.56 -2.74 -0.44
N ASP A 320 -15.82 -3.76 0.03
CA ASP A 320 -15.61 -4.04 1.45
C ASP A 320 -14.97 -2.85 2.16
N PHE A 321 -14.00 -2.20 1.51
CA PHE A 321 -13.32 -1.03 2.05
C PHE A 321 -14.24 0.20 2.10
N GLY A 322 -15.09 0.39 1.09
CA GLY A 322 -16.09 1.46 1.06
C GLY A 322 -17.07 1.35 2.23
N VAL A 323 -17.53 0.14 2.54
CA VAL A 323 -18.37 -0.14 3.72
C VAL A 323 -17.62 0.17 5.02
N LEU A 324 -16.36 -0.29 5.13
CA LEU A 324 -15.54 -0.10 6.32
C LEU A 324 -15.26 1.39 6.59
N VAL A 325 -14.88 2.17 5.58
CA VAL A 325 -14.59 3.62 5.72
C VAL A 325 -15.85 4.44 5.95
N GLY A 326 -17.00 3.98 5.43
CA GLY A 326 -18.30 4.60 5.70
C GLY A 326 -18.71 4.53 7.18
N GLN A 327 -18.18 3.58 7.95
CA GLN A 327 -18.49 3.37 9.36
C GLN A 327 -17.38 3.91 10.27
N ALA A 328 -17.74 4.71 11.27
CA ALA A 328 -16.80 5.07 12.33
C ALA A 328 -16.38 3.82 13.12
N PRO A 329 -15.12 3.75 13.61
CA PRO A 329 -14.72 2.66 14.49
C PRO A 329 -15.60 2.62 15.75
N PRO A 330 -15.86 1.43 16.33
CA PRO A 330 -16.62 1.29 17.57
C PRO A 330 -16.03 2.14 18.70
N ASP A 331 -16.88 2.62 19.60
CA ASP A 331 -16.44 3.48 20.72
C ASP A 331 -15.32 2.80 21.54
N GLY A 332 -14.16 3.45 21.60
CA GLY A 332 -12.98 2.93 22.31
C GLY A 332 -12.02 2.08 21.48
N THR A 333 -12.29 1.90 20.19
CA THR A 333 -11.44 1.16 19.24
C THR A 333 -10.64 2.13 18.36
N VAL A 334 -9.41 1.75 18.05
CA VAL A 334 -8.55 2.41 17.05
C VAL A 334 -8.56 1.58 15.79
N ARG A 335 -8.72 2.23 14.63
CA ARG A 335 -8.59 1.57 13.33
C ARG A 335 -7.34 2.07 12.63
N TRP A 336 -6.46 1.14 12.26
CA TRP A 336 -5.30 1.41 11.42
C TRP A 336 -5.53 0.85 10.04
N ILE A 337 -5.43 1.69 9.02
CA ILE A 337 -5.55 1.27 7.63
C ILE A 337 -4.24 1.51 6.90
N ASN A 338 -3.69 0.47 6.28
CA ASN A 338 -2.46 0.53 5.53
C ASN A 338 -2.71 0.18 4.07
N ILE A 339 -2.22 1.01 3.15
CA ILE A 339 -2.37 0.85 1.70
C ILE A 339 -1.00 0.83 1.03
N TRP A 340 -0.72 -0.24 0.30
CA TRP A 340 0.44 -0.36 -0.59
C TRP A 340 0.07 0.09 -2.00
N SER A 341 0.97 0.82 -2.65
CA SER A 341 0.82 1.30 -4.03
C SER A 341 -0.52 2.03 -4.26
N PRO A 342 -0.78 3.18 -3.59
CA PRO A 342 -2.06 3.87 -3.64
C PRO A 342 -2.53 4.22 -5.06
N GLY A 343 -1.60 4.48 -6.00
CA GLY A 343 -1.92 4.70 -7.41
C GLY A 343 -2.57 3.52 -8.14
N THR A 344 -2.57 2.31 -7.57
CA THR A 344 -3.31 1.14 -8.09
C THR A 344 -4.71 0.99 -7.48
N GLN A 345 -5.02 1.76 -6.44
CA GLN A 345 -6.24 1.65 -5.61
C GLN A 345 -6.97 3.01 -5.54
N SER A 346 -7.15 3.69 -6.68
CA SER A 346 -7.69 5.06 -6.72
C SER A 346 -9.07 5.21 -6.08
N SER A 347 -9.99 4.25 -6.29
CA SER A 347 -11.33 4.25 -5.68
C SER A 347 -11.28 4.26 -4.15
N VAL A 348 -10.33 3.53 -3.57
CA VAL A 348 -10.11 3.46 -2.12
C VAL A 348 -9.61 4.82 -1.59
N ILE A 349 -8.67 5.44 -2.29
CA ILE A 349 -8.12 6.76 -1.92
C ILE A 349 -9.19 7.85 -2.01
N GLU A 350 -10.02 7.82 -3.05
CA GLU A 350 -11.15 8.74 -3.22
C GLU A 350 -12.18 8.58 -2.09
N GLY A 351 -12.51 7.34 -1.70
CA GLY A 351 -13.42 7.07 -0.58
C GLY A 351 -12.90 7.60 0.76
N ILE A 352 -11.63 7.36 1.08
CA ILE A 352 -10.97 7.93 2.27
C ILE A 352 -10.96 9.45 2.20
N GLY A 353 -10.59 9.98 1.04
CA GLY A 353 -10.47 11.40 0.80
C GLY A 353 -11.80 12.14 0.95
N ALA A 354 -12.91 11.53 0.52
CA ALA A 354 -14.26 12.05 0.73
C ALA A 354 -14.66 12.02 2.21
N ARG A 355 -14.34 10.93 2.93
CA ARG A 355 -14.69 10.76 4.35
C ARG A 355 -13.97 11.72 5.29
N TYR A 356 -12.69 11.98 5.05
CA TYR A 356 -11.84 12.83 5.88
C TYR A 356 -11.55 14.21 5.27
N LYS A 357 -12.17 14.52 4.11
CA LYS A 357 -12.04 15.79 3.40
C LYS A 357 -10.59 16.12 3.03
N PHE A 358 -9.86 15.15 2.50
CA PHE A 358 -8.51 15.39 1.97
C PHE A 358 -8.55 16.47 0.89
N THR A 359 -7.51 17.30 0.82
CA THR A 359 -7.43 18.32 -0.22
C THR A 359 -7.35 17.67 -1.60
N PRO A 360 -7.95 18.26 -2.65
CA PRO A 360 -7.85 17.73 -4.02
C PRO A 360 -6.40 17.54 -4.47
N ARG A 361 -5.51 18.43 -4.02
CA ARG A 361 -4.07 18.30 -4.23
C ARG A 361 -3.53 17.01 -3.61
N LEU A 362 -3.77 16.76 -2.31
CA LEU A 362 -3.26 15.57 -1.63
C LEU A 362 -3.77 14.28 -2.28
N GLN A 363 -5.05 14.23 -2.63
CA GLN A 363 -5.64 13.08 -3.33
C GLN A 363 -4.96 12.85 -4.69
N ALA A 364 -4.80 13.91 -5.50
CA ALA A 364 -4.13 13.82 -6.79
C ALA A 364 -2.66 13.37 -6.66
N LEU A 365 -1.94 13.83 -5.62
CA LEU A 365 -0.57 13.38 -5.36
C LEU A 365 -0.49 11.87 -5.06
N MET A 366 -1.49 11.31 -4.37
CA MET A 366 -1.54 9.88 -4.06
C MET A 366 -1.96 9.01 -5.25
N THR A 367 -2.79 9.51 -6.17
CA THR A 367 -3.37 8.72 -7.28
C THR A 367 -2.66 8.90 -8.63
N SER A 368 -2.04 10.05 -8.90
CA SER A 368 -1.44 10.40 -10.21
C SER A 368 -0.25 9.53 -10.65
N LEU A 369 0.27 8.67 -9.78
CA LEU A 369 1.57 8.02 -9.98
C LEU A 369 1.50 6.57 -10.48
N GLY A 370 0.32 6.13 -10.94
CA GLY A 370 0.15 4.87 -11.67
C GLY A 370 0.63 4.90 -13.14
N HIS A 371 0.98 6.08 -13.68
CA HIS A 371 1.54 6.18 -15.02
C HIS A 371 3.03 5.82 -15.02
N LYS A 372 3.36 4.67 -15.64
CA LYS A 372 4.74 4.36 -16.03
C LYS A 372 5.30 5.56 -16.79
N PRO A 373 6.52 6.04 -16.48
CA PRO A 373 7.15 7.05 -17.31
C PRO A 373 7.18 6.53 -18.76
N PRO A 374 6.90 7.38 -19.76
CA PRO A 374 7.06 6.98 -21.14
C PRO A 374 8.46 6.42 -21.30
N ARG A 375 8.58 5.22 -21.88
CA ARG A 375 9.86 4.58 -22.16
C ARG A 375 10.78 5.62 -22.78
N ASP A 376 11.96 5.82 -22.19
CA ASP A 376 13.03 6.61 -22.79
C ASP A 376 13.23 6.15 -24.23
N THR A 377 12.64 6.86 -25.19
CA THR A 377 13.17 6.90 -26.54
C THR A 377 14.53 7.51 -26.38
N LYS A 378 15.57 6.67 -26.47
CA LYS A 378 16.98 7.08 -26.48
C LYS A 378 17.08 8.41 -27.22
N PRO A 379 17.70 9.45 -26.64
CA PRO A 379 17.90 10.69 -27.36
C PRO A 379 18.71 10.32 -28.60
N SER A 380 18.12 10.56 -29.77
CA SER A 380 18.87 10.62 -31.01
C SER A 380 19.94 11.69 -30.83
N GLN A 381 21.14 11.26 -30.43
CA GLN A 381 22.35 12.04 -30.59
C GLN A 381 22.53 12.26 -32.09
N ASN A 382 22.12 13.44 -32.55
CA ASN A 382 22.68 14.14 -33.69
C ASN A 382 22.43 15.63 -33.43
N LEU A 383 23.14 16.16 -32.43
CA LEU A 383 23.41 17.60 -32.40
C LEU A 383 24.54 17.82 -33.41
N ASN A 384 24.16 18.20 -34.64
CA ASN A 384 25.10 18.85 -35.54
C ASN A 384 25.56 20.15 -34.88
N LEU A 385 26.87 20.36 -34.90
CA LEU A 385 27.57 21.37 -34.12
C LEU A 385 27.63 22.75 -34.81
N ASP A 386 26.85 22.99 -35.86
CA ASP A 386 27.04 24.12 -36.78
C ASP A 386 25.78 24.97 -36.99
N ASP A 387 25.03 25.31 -35.94
CA ASP A 387 24.01 26.36 -36.03
C ASP A 387 24.04 27.27 -34.80
N VAL A 388 25.22 27.88 -34.57
CA VAL A 388 25.32 29.15 -33.85
C VAL A 388 25.31 30.23 -34.92
N GLU A 389 24.26 31.06 -34.91
CA GLU A 389 23.99 32.26 -35.71
C GLU A 389 22.80 32.10 -36.66
N LEU A 390 21.64 32.66 -36.26
CA LEU A 390 20.89 33.65 -37.05
C LEU A 390 19.63 34.07 -36.28
N GLY A 391 19.40 35.37 -36.27
CA GLY A 391 18.41 36.04 -35.44
C GLY A 391 16.95 35.86 -35.88
N TYR A 392 16.09 36.24 -34.94
CA TYR A 392 14.70 36.69 -35.08
C TYR A 392 14.12 36.72 -36.51
N LYS A 393 13.08 35.92 -36.74
CA LYS A 393 12.06 36.19 -37.76
C LYS A 393 10.65 36.05 -37.17
N PRO A 394 9.72 36.99 -37.46
CA PRO A 394 8.38 36.94 -36.93
C PRO A 394 7.49 35.94 -37.69
N MET A 395 6.49 35.48 -36.95
CA MET A 395 5.42 34.54 -37.27
C MET A 395 4.63 34.96 -38.53
N GLU A 396 4.59 34.09 -39.55
CA GLU A 396 3.64 34.19 -40.66
C GLU A 396 2.47 33.23 -40.47
N THR A 397 1.29 33.83 -40.43
CA THR A 397 -0.03 33.24 -40.34
C THR A 397 -0.37 32.50 -41.65
N LYS A 398 -0.60 31.18 -41.58
CA LYS A 398 -1.37 30.47 -42.61
C LYS A 398 -2.50 29.67 -41.97
N THR A 399 -3.68 30.22 -42.18
CA THR A 399 -5.01 29.67 -41.95
C THR A 399 -5.18 28.34 -42.69
N GLN A 400 -5.46 27.25 -41.97
CA GLN A 400 -6.10 26.07 -42.55
C GLN A 400 -7.24 25.59 -41.65
N VAL A 401 -8.44 25.94 -42.11
CA VAL A 401 -9.68 25.15 -42.18
C VAL A 401 -10.04 24.30 -40.96
N ALA A 402 -11.06 24.78 -40.24
CA ALA A 402 -11.81 24.07 -39.23
C ALA A 402 -12.44 22.78 -39.79
N ALA A 403 -12.00 21.65 -39.26
CA ALA A 403 -12.77 20.41 -39.23
C ALA A 403 -13.13 20.15 -37.77
N GLU A 404 -14.44 20.11 -37.49
CA GLU A 404 -15.02 19.76 -36.19
C GLU A 404 -14.48 18.41 -35.71
N ARG A 405 -13.50 18.44 -34.81
CA ARG A 405 -13.11 17.28 -34.00
C ARG A 405 -13.74 17.45 -32.63
N ARG A 406 -14.55 16.45 -32.28
CA ARG A 406 -15.10 16.23 -30.94
C ARG A 406 -14.03 16.49 -29.88
N TYR A 407 -14.42 17.22 -28.86
CA TYR A 407 -13.61 17.53 -27.69
C TYR A 407 -13.37 16.23 -26.90
N GLU A 408 -12.27 15.54 -27.15
CA GLU A 408 -11.70 14.60 -26.18
C GLU A 408 -11.00 15.43 -25.09
N PRO A 409 -11.19 15.13 -23.79
CA PRO A 409 -10.51 15.85 -22.74
C PRO A 409 -9.00 15.59 -22.84
N ARG A 410 -8.21 16.66 -22.94
CA ARG A 410 -6.74 16.59 -22.88
C ARG A 410 -6.31 15.94 -21.56
N PRO A 411 -5.27 15.09 -21.54
CA PRO A 411 -4.69 14.61 -20.29
C PRO A 411 -4.17 15.81 -19.48
N GLN A 412 -4.40 15.76 -18.17
CA GLN A 412 -4.02 16.78 -17.18
C GLN A 412 -2.58 17.29 -17.40
N ASP A 413 -2.38 18.60 -17.18
CA ASP A 413 -1.15 19.37 -17.38
C ASP A 413 0.12 18.60 -16.97
N SER A 414 0.92 18.19 -17.97
CA SER A 414 2.12 17.35 -17.77
C SER A 414 3.23 18.01 -16.96
N GLY A 415 3.27 19.36 -16.92
CA GLY A 415 4.34 20.11 -16.26
C GLY A 415 4.34 20.03 -14.72
N ASP A 416 3.17 20.07 -14.08
CA ASP A 416 3.07 20.04 -12.61
C ASP A 416 3.40 18.65 -12.05
N VAL A 417 3.06 17.59 -12.79
CA VAL A 417 3.41 16.21 -12.45
C VAL A 417 4.92 16.00 -12.54
N GLU A 418 5.58 16.54 -13.57
CA GLU A 418 7.04 16.49 -13.72
C GLU A 418 7.77 17.23 -12.59
N ILE A 419 7.30 18.43 -12.22
CA ILE A 419 7.87 19.20 -11.10
C ILE A 419 7.69 18.42 -9.80
N TYR A 420 6.52 17.83 -9.56
CA TYR A 420 6.28 17.03 -8.36
C TYR A 420 7.18 15.78 -8.33
N GLN A 421 7.34 15.08 -9.46
CA GLN A 421 8.27 13.96 -9.57
C GLN A 421 9.71 14.37 -9.27
N LEU A 422 10.15 15.55 -9.73
CA LEU A 422 11.47 16.08 -9.44
C LEU A 422 11.64 16.41 -7.95
N ILE A 423 10.64 17.03 -7.32
CA ILE A 423 10.63 17.31 -5.88
C ILE A 423 10.69 16.00 -5.08
N LYS A 424 9.93 14.99 -5.48
CA LYS A 424 9.93 13.66 -4.86
C LYS A 424 11.26 12.93 -5.03
N GLN A 425 11.99 13.16 -6.13
CA GLN A 425 13.36 12.65 -6.30
C GLN A 425 14.35 13.28 -5.32
N THR A 426 13.99 14.39 -4.67
CA THR A 426 14.81 15.07 -3.66
C THR A 426 14.63 14.38 -2.30
N MET A 427 15.73 13.87 -1.75
CA MET A 427 15.68 13.04 -0.52
C MET A 427 15.09 13.76 0.69
N ASN A 428 15.48 15.03 0.89
CA ASN A 428 15.14 15.84 2.07
C ASN A 428 13.80 16.59 1.94
N TYR A 429 12.99 16.29 0.93
CA TYR A 429 11.65 16.84 0.84
C TYR A 429 10.72 16.19 1.87
N THR A 430 9.87 17.00 2.51
CA THR A 430 8.82 16.55 3.44
C THR A 430 7.58 17.42 3.23
N SER A 431 6.39 16.82 3.33
CA SER A 431 5.11 17.53 3.26
C SER A 431 4.33 17.37 4.57
N ILE A 432 3.51 18.38 4.88
CA ILE A 432 2.55 18.33 5.97
C ILE A 432 1.27 19.02 5.51
N ASP A 433 0.16 18.31 5.62
CA ASP A 433 -1.16 18.74 5.20
C ASP A 433 -2.10 18.63 6.40
N ARG A 434 -2.77 19.73 6.74
CA ARG A 434 -3.68 19.81 7.90
C ARG A 434 -5.08 20.19 7.42
N GLY A 435 -6.01 19.26 7.58
CA GLY A 435 -7.44 19.50 7.37
C GLY A 435 -8.17 19.67 8.70
N ASP A 436 -9.49 19.80 8.63
CA ASP A 436 -10.33 19.91 9.83
C ASP A 436 -10.46 18.59 10.58
N GLU A 437 -10.31 17.46 9.89
CA GLU A 437 -10.49 16.11 10.46
C GLU A 437 -9.24 15.22 10.31
N PHE A 438 -8.12 15.75 9.79
CA PHE A 438 -6.88 14.97 9.59
C PHE A 438 -5.59 15.80 9.70
N LEU A 439 -4.51 15.13 10.10
CA LEU A 439 -3.13 15.57 10.00
C LEU A 439 -2.36 14.54 9.15
N CYS A 440 -1.93 14.91 7.94
CA CYS A 440 -1.16 14.05 7.04
C CYS A 440 0.28 14.55 6.92
N VAL A 441 1.23 13.63 6.92
CA VAL A 441 2.66 13.88 6.83
C VAL A 441 3.25 12.96 5.76
N GLY A 442 3.91 13.55 4.76
CA GLY A 442 4.61 12.81 3.71
C GLY A 442 6.12 13.00 3.80
N ALA A 443 6.89 11.92 3.69
CA ALA A 443 8.35 11.99 3.67
C ALA A 443 8.94 10.77 2.95
N ASN A 444 10.22 10.89 2.56
CA ASN A 444 11.04 9.72 2.23
C ASN A 444 11.45 9.05 3.54
N TRP A 445 10.97 7.85 3.83
CA TRP A 445 11.28 7.14 5.08
C TRP A 445 12.50 6.23 4.92
N LEU A 446 13.32 6.20 5.96
CA LEU A 446 14.53 5.38 6.02
C LEU A 446 14.17 3.89 6.06
N HIS A 447 14.90 3.07 5.32
CA HIS A 447 14.91 1.63 5.50
C HIS A 447 16.29 1.07 5.13
N ARG A 448 16.55 -0.18 5.52
CA ARG A 448 17.86 -0.80 5.31
C ARG A 448 18.04 -1.21 3.84
N ARG A 449 19.19 -0.87 3.27
CA ARG A 449 19.63 -1.38 1.96
C ARG A 449 19.92 -2.90 2.05
N PRO A 450 19.42 -3.73 1.13
CA PRO A 450 19.72 -5.16 1.09
C PRO A 450 21.23 -5.44 1.04
N LYS A 451 21.67 -6.50 1.72
CA LYS A 451 23.05 -7.00 1.67
C LYS A 451 23.07 -8.30 0.87
N VAL A 452 23.26 -8.21 -0.45
CA VAL A 452 23.35 -9.39 -1.33
C VAL A 452 24.82 -9.61 -1.68
N ASP A 453 25.36 -10.78 -1.33
CA ASP A 453 26.80 -11.12 -1.42
C ASP A 453 27.42 -10.98 -2.82
N ASN A 454 26.59 -10.96 -3.88
CA ASN A 454 27.03 -10.96 -5.28
C ASN A 454 27.23 -9.56 -5.89
N ILE A 455 26.83 -8.46 -5.22
CA ILE A 455 26.91 -7.10 -5.79
C ILE A 455 28.12 -6.38 -5.19
N ARG A 456 29.25 -6.40 -5.91
CA ARG A 456 30.43 -5.58 -5.60
C ARG A 456 30.20 -4.12 -6.02
N GLN A 457 29.48 -3.33 -5.21
CA GLN A 457 29.44 -1.88 -5.36
C GLN A 457 29.57 -1.19 -4.00
N SER A 458 30.18 0.00 -4.01
CA SER A 458 30.36 0.88 -2.87
C SER A 458 29.01 1.17 -2.21
N PRO A 459 28.84 0.96 -0.89
CA PRO A 459 27.57 1.18 -0.23
C PRO A 459 27.38 2.69 -0.13
N SER A 460 26.58 3.27 -1.04
CA SER A 460 26.05 4.61 -0.85
C SER A 460 25.48 4.71 0.56
N LEU A 461 25.89 5.73 1.30
CA LEU A 461 25.39 5.98 2.65
C LEU A 461 23.91 6.35 2.65
N LEU A 462 23.38 6.75 1.49
CA LEU A 462 22.00 7.14 1.37
C LEU A 462 21.08 5.91 1.40
N PRO A 463 20.01 5.96 2.21
CA PRO A 463 18.99 4.91 2.21
C PRO A 463 18.28 4.88 0.84
N PRO A 464 17.75 3.72 0.43
CA PRO A 464 16.90 3.66 -0.76
C PRO A 464 15.65 4.51 -0.56
N LYS A 465 15.08 5.01 -1.65
CA LYS A 465 13.92 5.90 -1.63
C LYS A 465 12.66 5.11 -1.27
N HIS A 466 11.85 5.63 -0.36
CA HIS A 466 10.53 5.11 -0.05
C HIS A 466 9.67 6.27 0.44
N TRP A 467 8.88 6.83 -0.46
CA TRP A 467 7.97 7.91 -0.10
C TRP A 467 6.67 7.32 0.44
N SER A 468 6.26 7.79 1.62
CA SER A 468 5.02 7.33 2.25
C SER A 468 4.35 8.46 3.02
N TRP A 469 3.02 8.37 3.12
CA TRP A 469 2.19 9.31 3.86
C TRP A 469 1.62 8.65 5.10
N LEU A 470 1.74 9.31 6.25
CA LEU A 470 1.13 8.92 7.51
C LEU A 470 0.07 9.96 7.88
N THR A 471 -1.14 9.51 8.16
CA THR A 471 -2.26 10.40 8.52
C THR A 471 -2.87 9.97 9.85
N LEU A 472 -3.08 10.95 10.73
CA LEU A 472 -3.88 10.81 11.94
C LEU A 472 -5.22 11.52 11.74
N CYS A 473 -6.32 10.82 11.96
CA CYS A 473 -7.68 11.35 11.82
C CYS A 473 -8.33 11.65 13.18
N ALA A 474 -9.37 12.50 13.18
CA ALA A 474 -10.05 12.94 14.39
C ALA A 474 -10.81 11.83 15.14
N ASP A 475 -11.19 10.76 14.46
CA ASP A 475 -11.99 9.63 14.97
C ASP A 475 -11.13 8.43 15.41
N SER A 476 -9.89 8.67 15.83
CA SER A 476 -8.93 7.63 16.25
C SER A 476 -8.61 6.62 15.12
N VAL A 477 -8.66 7.09 13.87
CA VAL A 477 -8.19 6.33 12.70
C VAL A 477 -6.79 6.79 12.32
N VAL A 478 -5.92 5.83 12.02
CA VAL A 478 -4.56 6.06 11.52
C VAL A 478 -4.44 5.46 10.13
N LEU A 479 -3.95 6.24 9.17
CA LEU A 479 -3.78 5.81 7.79
C LEU A 479 -2.30 5.82 7.42
N SER A 480 -1.84 4.79 6.73
CA SER A 480 -0.49 4.74 6.15
C SER A 480 -0.56 4.37 4.68
N PHE A 481 0.02 5.21 3.83
CA PHE A 481 0.05 5.03 2.38
C PHE A 481 1.50 4.91 1.93
N HIS A 482 1.79 3.87 1.16
CA HIS A 482 3.15 3.51 0.78
C HIS A 482 3.27 3.43 -0.71
N GLU A 483 4.10 4.28 -1.30
CA GLU A 483 4.42 4.12 -2.70
C GLU A 483 5.40 2.98 -2.91
N GLU A 484 5.25 2.30 -4.03
CA GLU A 484 6.23 1.32 -4.48
C GLU A 484 7.38 2.07 -5.15
N PRO A 485 8.57 2.11 -4.53
CA PRO A 485 9.68 2.84 -5.11
C PRO A 485 10.25 2.09 -6.32
N PRO A 486 10.83 2.80 -7.30
CA PRO A 486 11.66 2.16 -8.30
C PRO A 486 12.88 1.55 -7.59
N SER A 487 12.94 0.21 -7.56
CA SER A 487 14.06 -0.52 -6.99
C SER A 487 15.38 -0.10 -7.66
N GLU A 488 16.46 0.00 -6.88
CA GLU A 488 17.80 0.32 -7.41
C GLU A 488 18.29 -0.75 -8.41
N HIS A 489 17.86 -2.00 -8.24
CA HIS A 489 18.19 -3.13 -9.10
C HIS A 489 16.93 -3.86 -9.58
N PRO A 490 16.16 -3.27 -10.51
CA PRO A 490 14.85 -3.80 -10.91
C PRO A 490 14.93 -5.14 -11.65
N ASN A 491 16.10 -5.49 -12.19
CA ASN A 491 16.34 -6.76 -12.87
C ASN A 491 16.70 -7.91 -11.92
N ASP A 492 17.06 -7.63 -10.66
CA ASP A 492 17.41 -8.65 -9.66
C ASP A 492 16.20 -8.91 -8.75
N LYS A 493 15.53 -10.03 -8.98
CA LYS A 493 14.33 -10.42 -8.21
C LYS A 493 14.62 -10.64 -6.72
N VAL A 494 15.84 -11.07 -6.37
CA VAL A 494 16.22 -11.31 -4.96
C VAL A 494 16.40 -9.97 -4.26
N TRP A 495 17.06 -9.02 -4.93
CA TRP A 495 17.20 -7.66 -4.43
C TRP A 495 15.85 -7.00 -4.19
N VAL A 496 14.96 -7.01 -5.19
CA VAL A 496 13.63 -6.39 -5.12
C VAL A 496 12.82 -6.96 -3.95
N ALA A 497 12.86 -8.28 -3.74
CA ALA A 497 12.15 -8.92 -2.65
C ALA A 497 12.70 -8.53 -1.26
N GLU A 498 14.01 -8.41 -1.11
CA GLU A 498 14.64 -8.04 0.16
C GLU A 498 14.54 -6.53 0.46
N GLU A 499 14.56 -5.70 -0.58
CA GLU A 499 14.29 -4.26 -0.48
C GLU A 499 12.85 -4.02 -0.03
N LEU A 500 11.88 -4.71 -0.64
CA LEU A 500 10.47 -4.66 -0.22
C LEU A 500 10.30 -5.13 1.24
N ARG A 501 10.98 -6.22 1.63
CA ARG A 501 10.95 -6.70 3.02
C ARG A 501 11.51 -5.64 3.97
N SER A 502 12.62 -5.01 3.62
CA SER A 502 13.24 -3.95 4.43
C SER A 502 12.36 -2.69 4.50
N MET A 503 11.68 -2.33 3.42
CA MET A 503 10.72 -1.21 3.37
C MET A 503 9.54 -1.44 4.31
N ARG A 504 9.03 -2.68 4.37
CA ARG A 504 7.86 -3.03 5.18
C ARG A 504 8.20 -3.36 6.63
N SER A 505 9.47 -3.59 6.97
CA SER A 505 9.84 -4.16 8.28
C SER A 505 9.35 -3.35 9.47
N ASN A 506 9.43 -2.02 9.40
CA ASN A 506 8.99 -1.16 10.51
C ASN A 506 7.50 -1.30 10.82
N PHE A 507 6.68 -1.33 9.77
CA PHE A 507 5.23 -1.41 9.83
C PHE A 507 4.80 -2.81 10.26
N VAL A 508 5.45 -3.85 9.73
CA VAL A 508 5.23 -5.22 10.15
C VAL A 508 5.65 -5.43 11.62
N ASP A 509 6.77 -4.84 12.07
CA ASP A 509 7.19 -4.91 13.46
C ASP A 509 6.18 -4.25 14.40
N VAL A 510 5.56 -3.14 14.01
CA VAL A 510 4.45 -2.52 14.77
C VAL A 510 3.25 -3.46 14.80
N LEU A 511 2.83 -3.98 13.64
CA LEU A 511 1.69 -4.88 13.50
C LEU A 511 1.82 -6.13 14.38
N LEU A 512 2.98 -6.80 14.34
CA LEU A 512 3.23 -8.01 15.11
C LEU A 512 3.22 -7.73 16.62
N GLN A 513 3.75 -6.58 17.06
CA GLN A 513 3.78 -6.21 18.48
C GLN A 513 2.41 -5.87 19.07
N LEU A 514 1.36 -5.71 18.25
CA LEU A 514 -0.02 -5.62 18.73
C LEU A 514 -0.55 -6.96 19.27
N SER A 515 0.06 -8.09 18.86
CA SER A 515 -0.24 -9.41 19.40
C SER A 515 0.47 -9.66 20.73
N LYS A 516 -0.20 -10.38 21.65
CA LYS A 516 0.42 -10.88 22.89
C LYS A 516 1.66 -11.75 22.63
N LYS A 517 1.68 -12.53 21.55
CA LYS A 517 2.84 -13.37 21.19
C LYS A 517 3.98 -12.54 20.60
N GLY A 518 3.62 -11.54 19.78
CA GLY A 518 4.57 -10.63 19.18
C GLY A 518 5.32 -9.86 20.26
N ILE A 519 4.64 -9.24 21.23
CA ILE A 519 5.31 -8.44 22.27
C ILE A 519 6.35 -9.25 23.05
N GLU A 520 6.13 -10.53 23.33
CA GLU A 520 7.10 -11.43 23.98
C GLU A 520 8.43 -11.55 23.21
N ARG A 521 8.36 -11.61 21.86
CA ARG A 521 9.55 -11.66 20.99
C ARG A 521 10.40 -10.39 21.11
N TYR A 522 9.78 -9.26 21.41
CA TYR A 522 10.43 -7.95 21.50
C TYR A 522 10.70 -7.50 22.94
N LYS A 523 10.19 -8.19 23.98
CA LYS A 523 10.48 -7.87 25.39
C LYS A 523 11.97 -7.79 25.72
N ARG A 524 12.80 -8.61 25.06
CA ARG A 524 14.27 -8.61 25.23
C ARG A 524 14.99 -7.60 24.34
N LYS A 525 14.28 -6.92 23.43
CA LYS A 525 14.82 -5.93 22.49
C LYS A 525 14.36 -4.52 22.88
N ALA A 526 15.01 -3.94 23.88
CA ALA A 526 14.59 -2.66 24.49
C ALA A 526 14.38 -1.51 23.48
N ILE A 527 15.21 -1.41 22.43
CA ILE A 527 15.12 -0.34 21.42
C ILE A 527 14.01 -0.60 20.38
N SER A 528 13.70 -1.86 20.10
CA SER A 528 12.70 -2.24 19.08
C SER A 528 11.31 -2.47 19.66
N LEU A 529 11.16 -2.36 20.99
CA LEU A 529 9.90 -2.56 21.67
C LEU A 529 9.00 -1.32 21.49
N LYS A 530 7.85 -1.53 20.86
CA LYS A 530 6.86 -0.51 20.51
C LYS A 530 5.58 -0.73 21.30
N SER A 531 5.49 -0.13 22.47
CA SER A 531 4.30 -0.21 23.32
C SER A 531 3.25 0.80 22.85
N VAL A 532 2.43 0.41 21.87
CA VAL A 532 1.32 1.22 21.33
C VAL A 532 0.21 1.39 22.38
N ARG A 533 -0.09 0.33 23.14
CA ARG A 533 -1.12 0.35 24.19
C ARG A 533 -0.58 0.99 25.48
N PRO A 534 -1.42 1.75 26.22
CA PRO A 534 -1.07 2.26 27.54
C PRO A 534 -0.98 1.11 28.56
N PRO A 535 -0.20 1.27 29.65
CA PRO A 535 -0.13 0.28 30.72
C PRO A 535 -1.45 0.17 31.48
N LEU A 536 -1.84 -1.05 31.87
CA LEU A 536 -3.01 -1.32 32.69
C LEU A 536 -2.65 -1.25 34.19
N PRO A 537 -3.57 -0.79 35.07
CA PRO A 537 -4.93 -0.33 34.78
C PRO A 537 -4.97 1.11 34.22
N PHE A 538 -5.76 1.32 33.17
CA PHE A 538 -6.00 2.66 32.61
C PHE A 538 -7.18 3.32 33.32
N THR A 539 -7.01 4.56 33.79
CA THR A 539 -8.01 5.26 34.62
C THR A 539 -8.91 6.23 33.84
N GLY A 540 -8.71 6.38 32.53
CA GLY A 540 -9.48 7.28 31.66
C GLY A 540 -10.65 6.61 30.94
N SER A 541 -11.37 7.39 30.14
CA SER A 541 -12.47 6.89 29.30
C SER A 541 -11.96 6.05 28.11
N ALA A 542 -12.82 5.18 27.55
CA ALA A 542 -12.47 4.39 26.37
C ALA A 542 -12.08 5.26 25.16
N LYS A 543 -12.68 6.46 25.01
CA LYS A 543 -12.32 7.44 23.97
C LYS A 543 -10.94 8.05 24.18
N GLU A 544 -10.58 8.36 25.43
CA GLU A 544 -9.24 8.84 25.76
C GLU A 544 -8.18 7.76 25.54
N ALA A 545 -8.50 6.50 25.85
CA ALA A 545 -7.64 5.37 25.53
C ALA A 545 -7.41 5.24 24.02
N ALA A 546 -8.48 5.27 23.22
CA ALA A 546 -8.37 5.20 21.75
C ALA A 546 -7.59 6.37 21.16
N HIS A 547 -7.78 7.57 21.68
CA HIS A 547 -7.03 8.77 21.30
C HIS A 547 -5.52 8.63 21.61
N ASP A 548 -5.18 8.09 22.77
CA ASP A 548 -3.79 7.85 23.16
C ASP A 548 -3.14 6.72 22.34
N ILE A 549 -3.87 5.62 22.10
CA ILE A 549 -3.45 4.49 21.27
C ILE A 549 -3.20 4.94 19.83
N SER A 550 -4.12 5.69 19.22
CA SER A 550 -3.96 6.19 17.84
C SER A 550 -2.80 7.18 17.71
N SER A 551 -2.63 8.08 18.69
CA SER A 551 -1.49 9.00 18.73
C SER A 551 -0.15 8.28 18.91
N ASN A 552 -0.09 7.27 19.79
CA ASN A 552 1.11 6.44 19.99
C ASN A 552 1.40 5.59 18.76
N LEU A 553 0.39 5.01 18.12
CA LEU A 553 0.53 4.28 16.86
C LEU A 553 1.14 5.17 15.78
N PHE A 554 0.59 6.38 15.60
CA PHE A 554 1.13 7.37 14.66
C PHE A 554 2.62 7.67 14.94
N PHE A 555 3.02 7.82 16.21
CA PHE A 555 4.42 7.98 16.60
C PHE A 555 5.29 6.77 16.22
N TYR A 556 4.86 5.53 16.49
CA TYR A 556 5.68 4.35 16.22
C TYR A 556 5.75 3.96 14.74
N LEU A 557 4.78 4.40 13.93
CA LEU A 557 4.86 4.32 12.46
C LEU A 557 5.85 5.36 11.91
N PHE A 558 5.91 6.55 12.53
CA PHE A 558 6.89 7.58 12.23
C PHE A 558 8.32 7.17 12.65
N GLU A 559 8.47 6.53 13.80
CA GLU A 559 9.77 6.12 14.34
C GLU A 559 10.28 4.85 13.65
N ASP A 560 11.29 5.00 12.78
CA ASP A 560 12.12 3.90 12.28
C ASP A 560 13.63 4.22 12.34
N TYR A 561 14.24 4.03 13.52
CA TYR A 561 15.69 4.16 13.69
C TYR A 561 16.50 2.99 13.14
N SER A 562 15.85 1.89 12.74
CA SER A 562 16.55 0.67 12.33
C SER A 562 17.39 0.88 11.06
N GLY A 563 16.98 1.83 10.22
CA GLY A 563 17.69 2.27 9.03
C GLY A 563 18.83 3.26 9.30
N ALA A 564 18.79 4.01 10.41
CA ALA A 564 19.73 5.09 10.67
C ALA A 564 21.06 4.62 11.31
N ALA A 565 21.02 3.62 12.19
CA ALA A 565 22.23 3.06 12.81
C ALA A 565 23.24 2.45 11.81
N PRO A 566 22.81 1.69 10.79
CA PRO A 566 23.70 1.23 9.72
C PRO A 566 24.39 2.37 8.97
N VAL A 567 23.72 3.50 8.76
CA VAL A 567 24.26 4.67 8.05
C VAL A 567 25.42 5.29 8.83
N VAL A 568 25.24 5.53 10.14
CA VAL A 568 26.29 6.07 11.01
C VAL A 568 27.47 5.11 11.14
N THR A 569 27.20 3.81 11.21
CA THR A 569 28.26 2.78 11.29
C THR A 569 29.05 2.71 9.99
N ALA A 570 28.36 2.75 8.85
CA ALA A 570 28.97 2.72 7.53
C ALA A 570 29.79 3.99 7.26
N SER A 571 29.31 5.17 7.67
CA SER A 571 30.05 6.41 7.48
C SER A 571 31.37 6.41 8.26
N ARG A 572 31.35 5.99 9.53
CA ARG A 572 32.56 5.85 10.35
C ARG A 572 33.56 4.86 9.75
N ALA A 573 33.09 3.70 9.29
CA ALA A 573 33.95 2.69 8.66
C ALA A 573 34.60 3.21 7.36
N GLN A 574 33.86 3.95 6.54
CA GLN A 574 34.40 4.55 5.31
C GLN A 574 35.44 5.64 5.61
N ILE A 575 35.18 6.50 6.60
CA ILE A 575 36.13 7.53 7.04
C ILE A 575 37.41 6.90 7.57
N GLN A 576 37.30 5.87 8.42
CA GLN A 576 38.46 5.15 8.95
C GLN A 576 39.30 4.52 7.82
N THR A 577 38.64 3.88 6.84
CA THR A 577 39.33 3.29 5.68
C THR A 577 40.08 4.35 4.87
N LEU A 578 39.47 5.52 4.65
CA LEU A 578 40.12 6.64 3.95
C LEU A 578 41.27 7.23 4.78
N SER A 579 41.10 7.34 6.09
CA SER A 579 42.14 7.80 7.01
C SER A 579 43.37 6.90 6.96
N GLU A 580 43.17 5.59 7.05
CA GLU A 580 44.24 4.59 6.92
C GLU A 580 44.92 4.68 5.54
N GLN A 581 44.17 4.84 4.44
CA GLN A 581 44.72 5.00 3.10
C GLN A 581 45.60 6.26 2.96
N ILE A 582 45.17 7.39 3.53
CA ILE A 582 45.90 8.66 3.45
C ILE A 582 47.15 8.62 4.33
N LEU A 583 47.04 8.11 5.56
CA LEU A 583 48.17 8.02 6.49
C LEU A 583 49.21 6.99 6.04
N THR A 584 48.79 5.86 5.48
CA THR A 584 49.73 4.86 4.92
C THR A 584 50.39 5.33 3.62
N SER A 585 49.80 6.27 2.87
CA SER A 585 50.42 6.89 1.70
C SER A 585 51.71 7.67 2.03
N THR A 586 51.95 7.94 3.31
CA THR A 586 53.16 8.58 3.83
C THR A 586 54.37 7.63 3.81
N HIS A 587 54.15 6.32 3.91
CA HIS A 587 55.21 5.32 3.92
C HIS A 587 55.53 4.81 2.49
N ARG A 588 56.83 4.79 2.19
CA ARG A 588 57.47 4.54 0.88
C ARG A 588 56.79 3.45 0.01
N LYS A 589 56.64 3.78 -1.28
CA LYS A 589 56.28 2.93 -2.45
C LYS A 589 54.80 2.69 -2.78
N SER A 590 53.83 3.40 -2.19
CA SER A 590 52.44 3.26 -2.66
C SER A 590 52.20 4.07 -3.95
N LYS A 591 51.78 3.38 -5.02
CA LYS A 591 51.27 3.97 -6.27
C LYS A 591 49.79 4.40 -6.12
N LEU A 592 49.43 5.02 -5.00
CA LEU A 592 48.07 5.53 -4.80
C LEU A 592 47.88 6.73 -5.73
N ARG A 593 46.90 6.65 -6.65
CA ARG A 593 46.60 7.78 -7.54
C ARG A 593 45.78 8.79 -6.76
N THR A 594 46.03 10.07 -6.97
CA THR A 594 45.26 11.18 -6.38
C THR A 594 43.74 11.02 -6.60
N VAL A 595 43.35 10.44 -7.74
CA VAL A 595 41.97 10.16 -8.11
C VAL A 595 41.30 9.15 -7.15
N ASP A 596 42.06 8.21 -6.60
CA ASP A 596 41.58 7.14 -5.73
C ASP A 596 41.24 7.66 -4.32
N VAL A 597 41.71 8.85 -3.95
CA VAL A 597 41.42 9.51 -2.65
C VAL A 597 40.40 10.63 -2.80
N ILE A 598 40.56 11.51 -3.80
CA ILE A 598 39.69 12.69 -3.98
C ILE A 598 38.25 12.29 -4.31
N ARG A 599 38.04 11.28 -5.17
CA ARG A 599 36.68 10.87 -5.58
C ARG A 599 35.88 10.31 -4.40
N PRO A 600 36.37 9.33 -3.62
CA PRO A 600 35.67 8.86 -2.44
C PRO A 600 35.44 9.95 -1.39
N LEU A 601 36.43 10.81 -1.13
CA LEU A 601 36.32 11.90 -0.16
C LEU A 601 35.21 12.89 -0.55
N HIS A 602 35.13 13.27 -1.82
CA HIS A 602 34.07 14.14 -2.33
C HIS A 602 32.69 13.47 -2.31
N SER A 603 32.58 12.20 -2.75
CA SER A 603 31.31 11.45 -2.74
C SER A 603 30.75 11.34 -1.32
N LEU A 604 31.61 10.93 -0.39
CA LEU A 604 31.27 10.75 1.01
C LEU A 604 30.82 12.07 1.67
N ARG A 605 31.54 13.17 1.44
CA ARG A 605 31.13 14.50 1.92
C ARG A 605 29.76 14.91 1.38
N ARG A 606 29.49 14.66 0.09
CA ARG A 606 28.21 14.96 -0.54
C ARG A 606 27.07 14.14 0.07
N GLU A 607 27.27 12.84 0.25
CA GLU A 607 26.27 11.95 0.84
C GLU A 607 25.97 12.31 2.30
N LEU A 608 26.99 12.62 3.11
CA LEU A 608 26.80 13.07 4.49
C LEU A 608 26.03 14.39 4.59
N ARG A 609 26.28 15.35 3.70
CA ARG A 609 25.47 16.59 3.65
C ARG A 609 24.02 16.34 3.27
N GLN A 610 23.78 15.43 2.33
CA GLN A 610 22.41 15.04 1.97
C GLN A 610 21.68 14.37 3.14
N LEU A 611 22.37 13.53 3.91
CA LEU A 611 21.84 12.96 5.15
C LEU A 611 21.57 14.02 6.22
N GLN A 612 22.48 14.99 6.39
CA GLN A 612 22.29 16.11 7.31
C GLN A 612 20.99 16.86 6.99
N HIS A 613 20.77 17.24 5.73
CA HIS A 613 19.55 17.92 5.30
C HIS A 613 18.30 17.06 5.46
N LEU A 614 18.39 15.75 5.26
CA LEU A 614 17.29 14.82 5.52
C LEU A 614 16.89 14.83 7.01
N PHE A 615 17.85 14.69 7.92
CA PHE A 615 17.56 14.69 9.36
C PHE A 615 17.14 16.07 9.89
N GLU A 616 17.64 17.17 9.31
CA GLU A 616 17.14 18.52 9.56
C GLU A 616 15.67 18.67 9.12
N SER A 617 15.31 18.09 7.97
CA SER A 617 13.92 18.09 7.50
C SER A 617 13.00 17.33 8.46
N TYR A 618 13.41 16.17 8.97
CA TYR A 618 12.68 15.43 9.99
C TYR A 618 12.55 16.20 11.30
N LYS A 619 13.63 16.88 11.75
CA LYS A 619 13.58 17.74 12.93
C LYS A 619 12.56 18.87 12.75
N SER A 620 12.55 19.54 11.59
CA SER A 620 11.57 20.58 11.27
C SER A 620 10.14 20.03 11.21
N LEU A 621 9.98 18.84 10.65
CA LEU A 621 8.69 18.15 10.55
C LEU A 621 8.12 17.82 11.94
N ILE A 622 8.93 17.26 12.84
CA ILE A 622 8.54 16.98 14.23
C ILE A 622 8.13 18.27 14.96
N GLN A 623 8.90 19.36 14.79
CA GLN A 623 8.53 20.66 15.35
C GLN A 623 7.16 21.13 14.85
N ARG A 624 6.87 20.97 13.55
CA ARG A 624 5.58 21.33 12.98
C ARG A 624 4.46 20.44 13.54
N ILE A 625 4.66 19.14 13.61
CA ILE A 625 3.70 18.17 14.19
C ILE A 625 3.33 18.56 15.63
N CYS A 626 4.30 18.93 16.47
CA CYS A 626 4.05 19.31 17.86
C CYS A 626 3.48 20.73 18.04
N ARG A 627 3.54 21.61 17.04
CA ARG A 627 3.04 23.00 17.13
C ARG A 627 1.52 23.08 17.02
N PRO A 628 0.83 23.75 17.97
CA PRO A 628 -0.61 23.98 17.90
C PRO A 628 -0.97 24.97 16.77
N ARG A 629 -2.17 24.79 16.20
CA ARG A 629 -2.70 25.47 15.01
C ARG A 629 -2.78 27.01 15.12
N SER A 630 -2.67 27.59 16.33
CA SER A 630 -2.92 29.03 16.57
C SER A 630 -1.85 29.99 16.04
N VAL A 631 -0.73 29.50 15.50
CA VAL A 631 0.36 30.36 14.99
C VAL A 631 0.28 30.55 13.46
N ASP A 632 -0.49 29.73 12.75
CA ASP A 632 -0.67 29.83 11.28
C ASP A 632 -1.82 30.77 10.88
N ALA A 633 -2.48 31.41 11.85
CA ALA A 633 -3.54 32.41 11.66
C ALA A 633 -3.07 33.72 10.98
N TYR A 634 -1.84 33.76 10.45
CA TYR A 634 -1.26 34.95 9.82
C TYR A 634 -1.56 35.10 8.32
N ARG A 635 -2.35 34.21 7.69
CA ARG A 635 -2.57 34.25 6.21
C ARG A 635 -4.00 34.15 5.70
N GLN A 636 -5.01 33.94 6.54
CA GLN A 636 -6.40 34.09 6.10
C GLN A 636 -6.89 35.48 6.47
N GLY A 637 -6.70 36.41 5.54
CA GLY A 637 -7.38 37.70 5.59
C GLY A 637 -8.88 37.47 5.48
N SER A 638 -9.56 37.40 6.62
CA SER A 638 -10.97 37.81 6.75
C SER A 638 -11.34 37.92 8.22
N LEU A 639 -11.66 39.16 8.61
CA LEU A 639 -12.61 39.61 9.62
C LEU A 639 -12.87 38.71 10.85
N VAL A 640 -12.48 39.26 12.00
CA VAL A 640 -13.08 39.13 13.34
C VAL A 640 -14.32 38.22 13.37
N VAL A 641 -14.16 37.03 13.94
CA VAL A 641 -15.28 36.28 14.52
C VAL A 641 -15.04 36.23 16.02
N ASP A 642 -15.98 36.85 16.74
CA ASP A 642 -16.08 36.88 18.19
C ASP A 642 -15.86 35.51 18.84
N GLU A 643 -15.04 35.49 19.89
CA GLU A 643 -14.77 34.34 20.77
C GLU A 643 -15.98 33.89 21.63
N SER A 644 -17.20 34.34 21.34
CA SER A 644 -18.38 34.08 22.17
C SER A 644 -19.34 33.00 21.64
N THR A 645 -19.00 32.30 20.57
CA THR A 645 -19.75 31.12 20.06
C THR A 645 -18.92 29.84 20.01
N ALA A 646 -18.08 29.59 21.02
CA ALA A 646 -17.39 28.32 21.21
C ALA A 646 -18.30 27.25 21.86
N ASN A 647 -19.42 26.92 21.21
CA ASN A 647 -20.21 25.71 21.50
C ASN A 647 -20.38 24.81 20.26
N GLY A 648 -19.62 25.07 19.20
CA GLY A 648 -19.41 24.13 18.10
C GLY A 648 -18.14 23.31 18.36
N THR A 649 -18.29 22.00 18.54
CA THR A 649 -17.19 21.04 18.66
C THR A 649 -16.29 21.05 17.41
N SER A 650 -15.23 21.86 17.43
CA SER A 650 -14.17 21.77 16.44
C SER A 650 -13.45 20.42 16.62
N ARG A 651 -13.58 19.51 15.63
CA ARG A 651 -12.94 18.17 15.58
C ARG A 651 -11.44 18.25 15.27
N ASP A 652 -10.74 19.23 15.85
CA ASP A 652 -9.33 19.47 15.58
C ASP A 652 -8.48 18.25 16.02
N VAL A 653 -7.65 17.75 15.10
CA VAL A 653 -6.78 16.59 15.36
C VAL A 653 -5.62 17.02 16.25
N LYS A 654 -5.66 16.59 17.51
CA LYS A 654 -4.61 16.85 18.49
C LYS A 654 -3.90 15.55 18.83
N LEU A 655 -2.58 15.63 19.03
CA LEU A 655 -1.81 14.51 19.59
C LEU A 655 -2.05 14.38 21.08
N SER A 656 -2.05 13.14 21.58
CA SER A 656 -2.04 12.90 23.02
C SER A 656 -0.77 13.46 23.67
N ARG A 657 -0.84 13.74 24.98
CA ARG A 657 0.32 14.26 25.74
C ARG A 657 1.49 13.26 25.73
N SER A 658 1.18 11.96 25.79
CA SER A 658 2.19 10.90 25.77
C SER A 658 2.94 10.86 24.43
N ALA A 659 2.21 10.86 23.31
CA ALA A 659 2.78 10.86 21.97
C ALA A 659 3.59 12.13 21.69
N ARG A 660 3.09 13.29 22.12
CA ARG A 660 3.82 14.55 21.99
C ARG A 660 5.16 14.54 22.73
N SER A 661 5.18 14.06 23.97
CA SER A 661 6.43 13.93 24.74
C SER A 661 7.41 12.95 24.08
N ARG A 662 6.90 11.87 23.47
CA ARG A 662 7.71 10.95 22.67
C ARG A 662 8.31 11.62 21.43
N PHE A 663 7.54 12.43 20.70
CA PHE A 663 8.04 13.20 19.56
C PHE A 663 9.09 14.25 19.97
N GLU A 664 8.89 14.95 21.09
CA GLU A 664 9.88 15.89 21.64
C GLU A 664 11.18 15.16 22.02
N SER A 665 11.07 14.01 22.69
CA SER A 665 12.23 13.15 23.01
C SER A 665 12.92 12.62 21.74
N LEU A 666 12.15 12.30 20.70
CA LEU A 666 12.65 11.86 19.41
C LEU A 666 13.48 12.95 18.73
N GLN A 667 12.99 14.19 18.79
CA GLN A 667 13.66 15.36 18.25
C GLN A 667 15.05 15.55 18.90
N ASP A 668 15.12 15.43 20.22
CA ASP A 668 16.39 15.56 20.95
C ASP A 668 17.36 14.44 20.61
N ARG A 669 16.88 13.19 20.48
CA ARG A 669 17.70 12.05 20.05
C ARG A 669 18.22 12.22 18.63
N LEU A 670 17.39 12.69 17.70
CA LEU A 670 17.81 12.99 16.33
C LEU A 670 18.91 14.05 16.29
N GLN A 671 18.80 15.09 17.12
CA GLN A 671 19.83 16.11 17.24
C GLN A 671 21.15 15.50 17.75
N LEU A 672 21.10 14.78 18.89
CA LEU A 672 22.29 14.29 19.57
C LEU A 672 22.97 13.12 18.85
N LEU A 673 22.21 12.16 18.32
CA LEU A 673 22.76 10.92 17.76
C LEU A 673 23.01 10.98 16.26
N MET A 674 22.21 11.74 15.51
CA MET A 674 22.33 11.80 14.05
C MET A 674 23.00 13.08 13.60
N LEU A 675 22.41 14.24 13.89
CA LEU A 675 22.92 15.52 13.38
C LEU A 675 24.31 15.85 13.92
N ASN A 676 24.53 15.72 15.23
CA ASN A 676 25.84 15.98 15.82
C ASN A 676 26.90 14.98 15.32
N THR A 677 26.59 13.69 15.24
CA THR A 677 27.54 12.68 14.72
C THR A 677 27.84 12.86 13.23
N ILE A 678 26.86 13.27 12.41
CA ILE A 678 27.10 13.62 11.00
C ILE A 678 28.00 14.86 10.91
N GLN A 679 27.78 15.86 11.77
CA GLN A 679 28.63 17.05 11.84
C GLN A 679 30.08 16.70 12.23
N GLU A 680 30.27 15.89 13.27
CA GLU A 680 31.60 15.37 13.67
C GLU A 680 32.31 14.64 12.51
N ASN A 681 31.60 13.77 11.81
CA ASN A 681 32.13 13.07 10.63
C ASN A 681 32.50 14.03 9.49
N LEU A 682 31.74 15.11 9.28
CA LEU A 682 32.04 16.13 8.27
C LEU A 682 33.28 16.94 8.65
N ASP A 683 33.44 17.27 9.93
CA ASP A 683 34.60 17.99 10.46
C ASP A 683 35.86 17.13 10.36
N GLU A 684 35.78 15.84 10.71
CA GLU A 684 36.86 14.87 10.52
C GLU A 684 37.27 14.75 9.05
N LEU A 685 36.30 14.68 8.12
CA LEU A 685 36.58 14.69 6.68
C LEU A 685 37.19 16.00 6.18
N SER A 686 36.90 17.13 6.83
CA SER A 686 37.58 18.39 6.54
C SER A 686 39.03 18.33 6.95
N ALA A 687 39.30 17.92 8.19
CA ALA A 687 40.66 17.76 8.72
C ALA A 687 41.47 16.75 7.88
N LEU A 688 40.85 15.65 7.44
CA LEU A 688 41.45 14.63 6.57
C LEU A 688 41.81 15.18 5.18
N SER A 689 40.92 16.00 4.61
CA SER A 689 41.16 16.68 3.35
C SER A 689 42.36 17.62 3.47
N ASP A 690 42.43 18.40 4.53
CA ASP A 690 43.51 19.36 4.76
C ASP A 690 44.85 18.65 4.99
N THR A 691 44.87 17.56 5.77
CA THR A 691 46.07 16.72 5.93
C THR A 691 46.54 16.12 4.61
N TYR A 692 45.62 15.64 3.77
CA TYR A 692 45.97 15.13 2.44
C TYR A 692 46.61 16.20 1.54
N PHE A 693 46.04 17.40 1.49
CA PHE A 693 46.61 18.51 0.71
C PHE A 693 47.96 18.96 1.24
N ASN A 694 48.13 19.04 2.57
CA ASN A 694 49.41 19.38 3.19
C ASN A 694 50.49 18.33 2.89
N LEU A 695 50.17 17.03 2.97
CA LEU A 695 51.08 15.96 2.61
C LEU A 695 51.44 15.97 1.11
N THR A 696 50.49 16.31 0.25
CA THR A 696 50.71 16.43 -1.19
C THR A 696 51.64 17.62 -1.50
N ALA A 697 51.38 18.78 -0.90
CA ALA A 697 52.24 19.96 -1.02
C ALA A 697 53.67 19.68 -0.51
N GLN A 698 53.81 18.94 0.59
CA GLN A 698 55.12 18.53 1.11
C GLN A 698 55.85 17.58 0.14
N LYS A 699 55.15 16.62 -0.46
CA LYS A 699 55.72 15.70 -1.47
C LYS A 699 56.17 16.45 -2.73
N ASP A 700 55.36 17.39 -3.22
CA ASP A 700 55.68 18.20 -4.39
C ASP A 700 56.88 19.12 -4.10
N SER A 701 56.94 19.73 -2.91
CA SER A 701 58.11 20.50 -2.45
C SER A 701 59.38 19.65 -2.36
N GLN A 702 59.29 18.41 -1.88
CA GLN A 702 60.45 17.49 -1.89
C GLN A 702 60.86 17.08 -3.31
N ALA A 703 59.90 16.88 -4.21
CA ALA A 703 60.17 16.54 -5.60
C ALA A 703 60.85 17.70 -6.33
N THR A 704 60.37 18.94 -6.14
CA THR A 704 60.99 20.14 -6.70
C THR A 704 62.37 20.39 -6.11
N ALA A 705 62.56 20.18 -4.80
CA ALA A 705 63.88 20.25 -4.19
C ALA A 705 64.86 19.21 -4.78
N ARG A 706 64.42 17.97 -5.04
CA ARG A 706 65.23 16.93 -5.71
C ARG A 706 65.54 17.28 -7.16
N LEU A 707 64.55 17.81 -7.90
CA LEU A 707 64.75 18.28 -9.27
C LEU A 707 65.75 19.44 -9.30
N SER A 708 65.62 20.40 -8.39
CA SER A 708 66.55 21.52 -8.24
C SER A 708 67.96 21.03 -7.90
N ARG A 709 68.12 20.09 -6.95
CA ARG A 709 69.41 19.46 -6.66
C ARG A 709 70.00 18.77 -7.90
N SER A 710 69.19 18.06 -8.67
CA SER A 710 69.62 17.38 -9.90
C SER A 710 70.00 18.37 -11.01
N ALA A 711 69.24 19.46 -11.16
CA ALA A 711 69.53 20.54 -12.10
C ALA A 711 70.84 21.27 -11.72
N THR A 712 71.06 21.51 -10.43
CA THR A 712 72.32 22.06 -9.92
C THR A 712 73.50 21.13 -10.20
N VAL A 713 73.32 19.81 -10.07
CA VAL A 713 74.34 18.81 -10.45
C VAL A 713 74.62 18.84 -11.96
N LEU A 714 73.60 18.91 -12.80
CA LEU A 714 73.73 19.05 -14.26
C LEU A 714 74.43 20.37 -14.65
N ALA A 715 74.07 21.48 -14.03
CA ALA A 715 74.71 22.77 -14.27
C ALA A 715 76.20 22.75 -13.86
N LYS A 716 76.53 22.14 -12.71
CA LYS A 716 77.93 21.90 -12.29
C LYS A 716 78.67 21.06 -13.34
N LEU A 717 78.06 19.99 -13.84
CA LEU A 717 78.63 19.14 -14.87
C LEU A 717 78.85 19.89 -16.20
N SER A 718 78.00 20.84 -16.58
CA SER A 718 78.25 21.71 -17.74
C SER A 718 79.47 22.64 -17.54
N VAL A 719 79.67 23.18 -16.33
CA VAL A 719 80.85 24.01 -16.01
C VAL A 719 82.15 23.19 -16.12
N PHE A 720 82.11 21.90 -15.79
CA PHE A 720 83.25 20.99 -15.97
C PHE A 720 83.70 20.89 -17.44
N PHE A 721 82.77 20.90 -18.39
CA PHE A 721 83.09 20.75 -19.81
C PHE A 721 83.54 22.04 -20.50
N LEU A 722 83.34 23.21 -19.90
CA LEU A 722 83.68 24.49 -20.53
C LEU A 722 85.20 24.66 -20.81
N PRO A 723 86.11 24.37 -19.85
CA PRO A 723 87.56 24.40 -20.12
C PRO A 723 88.00 23.36 -21.16
N ILE A 724 87.35 22.19 -21.16
CA ILE A 724 87.59 21.13 -22.15
C ILE A 724 87.18 21.64 -23.54
N THR A 725 86.03 22.28 -23.68
CA THR A 725 85.55 22.86 -24.94
C THR A 725 86.45 23.98 -25.44
N PHE A 726 86.92 24.88 -24.54
CA PHE A 726 87.90 25.91 -24.89
C PHE A 726 89.23 25.32 -25.35
N MET A 727 89.69 24.25 -24.70
CA MET A 727 90.89 23.54 -25.11
C MET A 727 90.69 22.86 -26.47
N THR A 728 89.57 22.17 -26.70
CA THR A 728 89.28 21.61 -28.04
C THR A 728 89.20 22.67 -29.12
N SER A 729 88.66 23.85 -28.80
CA SER A 729 88.61 25.00 -29.72
C SER A 729 90.02 25.52 -30.03
N TYR A 730 90.85 25.74 -29.01
CA TYR A 730 92.23 26.20 -29.16
C TYR A 730 93.07 25.24 -30.02
N PHE A 731 92.93 23.94 -29.83
CA PHE A 731 93.64 22.91 -30.61
C PHE A 731 93.01 22.66 -32.00
N SER A 732 91.84 23.22 -32.30
CA SER A 732 91.19 23.13 -33.62
C SER A 732 91.55 24.30 -34.56
N VAL A 733 92.24 25.32 -34.06
CA VAL A 733 92.72 26.45 -34.87
C VAL A 733 94.00 26.03 -35.60
N GLU A 734 93.91 25.89 -36.92
CA GLU A 734 95.06 25.62 -37.78
C GLU A 734 95.90 26.89 -37.96
N ILE A 735 96.90 27.09 -37.08
CA ILE A 735 97.92 28.12 -37.27
C ILE A 735 99.06 27.50 -38.11
N PRO A 736 99.36 28.02 -39.32
CA PRO A 736 100.33 27.41 -40.24
C PRO A 736 101.75 27.22 -39.66
N ASP A 737 102.16 28.06 -38.71
CA ASP A 737 103.50 28.05 -38.12
C ASP A 737 103.69 27.06 -36.94
N LEU A 738 102.62 26.37 -36.49
CA LEU A 738 102.69 25.45 -35.34
C LEU A 738 102.44 23.97 -35.67
N VAL A 739 102.29 23.63 -36.95
CA VAL A 739 101.96 22.27 -37.42
C VAL A 739 103.05 21.24 -37.08
N GLU A 740 104.33 21.65 -36.96
CA GLU A 740 105.44 20.74 -36.64
C GLU A 740 105.59 20.41 -35.13
N HIS A 741 104.92 21.14 -34.23
CA HIS A 741 105.10 20.98 -32.78
C HIS A 741 103.90 20.36 -32.03
N TYR A 742 102.72 20.24 -32.65
CA TYR A 742 101.53 19.67 -32.01
C TYR A 742 101.33 18.18 -32.37
N THR A 743 101.58 17.28 -31.42
CA THR A 743 101.28 15.84 -31.58
C THR A 743 99.97 15.44 -30.89
N PRO A 744 99.24 14.43 -31.39
CA PRO A 744 98.03 13.90 -30.73
C PRO A 744 98.25 13.47 -29.27
N LYS A 745 99.47 13.04 -28.93
CA LYS A 745 99.85 12.71 -27.54
C LYS A 745 99.81 13.92 -26.61
N MET A 746 100.22 15.11 -27.08
CA MET A 746 100.20 16.34 -26.27
C MET A 746 98.78 16.81 -26.00
N TYR A 747 97.86 16.65 -26.96
CA TYR A 747 96.42 16.91 -26.74
C TYR A 747 95.87 16.06 -25.58
N TRP A 748 96.09 14.73 -25.61
CA TRP A 748 95.57 13.84 -24.55
C TRP A 748 96.20 14.08 -23.18
N ILE A 749 97.48 14.47 -23.11
CA ILE A 749 98.14 14.85 -21.85
C ILE A 749 97.56 16.16 -21.30
N CYS A 750 97.44 17.20 -22.13
CA CYS A 750 96.84 18.47 -21.73
C CYS A 750 95.37 18.30 -21.33
N PHE A 751 94.62 17.44 -22.05
CA PHE A 751 93.25 17.07 -21.69
C PHE A 751 93.20 16.41 -20.31
N ALA A 752 94.07 15.44 -20.01
CA ALA A 752 94.10 14.76 -18.72
C ALA A 752 94.42 15.73 -17.55
N ILE A 753 95.37 16.66 -17.76
CA ILE A 753 95.72 17.68 -16.77
C ILE A 753 94.57 18.66 -16.54
N ILE A 754 93.99 19.20 -17.62
CA ILE A 754 92.88 20.17 -17.53
C ILE A 754 91.64 19.50 -16.93
N ALA A 755 91.27 18.31 -17.38
CA ALA A 755 90.14 17.57 -16.81
C ALA A 755 90.37 17.23 -15.33
N GLY A 756 91.59 16.83 -14.95
CA GLY A 756 91.95 16.58 -13.55
C GLY A 756 91.87 17.83 -12.67
N LEU A 757 92.41 18.97 -13.13
CA LEU A 757 92.33 20.25 -12.42
C LEU A 757 90.90 20.78 -12.35
N SER A 758 90.13 20.68 -13.43
CA SER A 758 88.71 21.04 -13.45
C SER A 758 87.89 20.17 -12.50
N PHE A 759 88.21 18.88 -12.36
CA PHE A 759 87.55 17.98 -11.41
C PHE A 759 87.85 18.36 -9.95
N ILE A 760 89.12 18.61 -9.63
CA ILE A 760 89.54 19.05 -8.29
C ILE A 760 88.90 20.40 -7.95
N SER A 761 88.96 21.37 -8.88
CA SER A 761 88.35 22.69 -8.71
C SER A 761 86.85 22.58 -8.44
N LEU A 762 86.13 21.77 -9.21
CA LEU A 762 84.69 21.58 -9.05
C LEU A 762 84.35 20.86 -7.74
N PHE A 763 85.15 19.88 -7.30
CA PHE A 763 84.97 19.22 -6.01
C PHE A 763 85.13 20.21 -4.84
N PHE A 764 86.19 21.03 -4.86
CA PHE A 764 86.39 22.06 -3.85
C PHE A 764 85.31 23.13 -3.87
N PHE A 765 84.92 23.62 -5.06
CA PHE A 765 83.89 24.64 -5.20
C PHE A 765 82.50 24.11 -4.82
N SER A 766 82.21 22.84 -5.11
CA SER A 766 80.97 22.17 -4.69
C SER A 766 80.88 22.04 -3.18
N ARG A 767 81.98 21.62 -2.53
CA ARG A 767 82.04 21.48 -1.07
C ARG A 767 82.00 22.85 -0.36
N MET A 768 82.61 23.87 -0.96
CA MET A 768 82.54 25.25 -0.47
C MET A 768 81.13 25.82 -0.58
N LEU A 769 80.44 25.61 -1.71
CA LEU A 769 79.06 26.06 -1.91
C LEU A 769 78.06 25.31 -1.01
N GLU A 770 78.25 24.01 -0.77
CA GLU A 770 77.45 23.27 0.23
C GLU A 770 77.63 23.87 1.62
N PHE A 771 78.87 24.11 2.04
CA PHE A 771 79.14 24.77 3.32
C PHE A 771 78.51 26.17 3.41
N LEU A 772 78.59 26.98 2.33
CA LEU A 772 77.96 28.29 2.28
C LEU A 772 76.43 28.21 2.32
N SER A 773 75.84 27.22 1.63
CA SER A 773 74.40 26.98 1.62
C SER A 773 73.90 26.54 2.99
N ASP A 774 74.58 25.59 3.65
CA ASP A 774 74.22 25.13 5.00
C ASP A 774 74.35 26.26 6.04
N VAL A 775 75.37 27.11 5.90
CA VAL A 775 75.54 28.31 6.75
C VAL A 775 74.44 29.33 6.48
N LEU A 776 74.04 29.56 5.22
CA LEU A 776 72.94 30.46 4.84
C LEU A 776 71.58 29.94 5.30
N GLU A 777 71.30 28.64 5.20
CA GLU A 777 70.09 28.01 5.74
C GLU A 777 70.05 28.10 7.26
N GLY A 778 71.17 27.84 7.95
CA GLY A 778 71.27 28.04 9.40
C GLY A 778 71.07 29.49 9.82
N TRP A 779 71.53 30.45 9.02
CA TRP A 779 71.30 31.88 9.24
C TRP A 779 69.84 32.26 9.00
N ALA A 780 69.22 31.76 7.92
CA ALA A 780 67.81 32.01 7.59
C ALA A 780 66.87 31.45 8.67
N ASP A 781 67.15 30.25 9.19
CA ASP A 781 66.42 29.65 10.32
C ASP A 781 66.60 30.42 11.62
N SER A 782 67.79 30.98 11.86
CA SER A 782 68.05 31.82 13.03
C SER A 782 67.34 33.17 12.93
N VAL A 783 67.29 33.77 11.73
CA VAL A 783 66.58 35.03 11.47
C VAL A 783 65.07 34.83 11.52
N SER A 784 64.55 33.72 10.98
CA SER A 784 63.15 33.32 11.09
C SER A 784 62.71 33.17 12.55
N ARG A 785 63.51 32.47 13.37
CA ARG A 785 63.25 32.32 14.81
C ARG A 785 63.31 33.65 15.57
N SER A 786 64.24 34.54 15.23
CA SER A 786 64.31 35.88 15.85
C SER A 786 63.17 36.81 15.41
N CYS A 787 62.67 36.69 14.18
CA CYS A 787 61.55 37.50 13.69
C CYS A 787 60.18 37.00 14.17
N PHE A 788 60.00 35.69 14.40
CA PHE A 788 58.77 35.13 14.97
C PHE A 788 58.76 35.16 16.51
N GLY A 789 59.91 35.02 17.17
CA GLY A 789 60.02 35.20 18.62
C GLY A 789 59.71 36.64 19.08
N ALA A 790 59.89 37.64 18.20
CA ALA A 790 59.54 39.03 18.50
C ALA A 790 58.04 39.35 18.32
N ARG A 791 57.21 38.39 17.88
CA ARG A 791 55.76 38.60 17.67
C ARG A 791 54.89 37.93 18.74
N GLU A 792 55.44 37.03 19.55
CA GLU A 792 54.75 36.45 20.72
C GLU A 792 54.82 37.34 21.97
N GLU A 793 55.69 38.37 22.04
CA GLU A 793 55.74 39.32 23.16
C GLU A 793 54.83 40.57 23.00
N ILE A 794 54.04 40.69 21.93
CA ILE A 794 53.20 41.89 21.69
C ILE A 794 51.68 41.64 21.81
N ASP A 795 51.21 40.38 21.85
CA ASP A 795 49.78 40.06 22.05
C ASP A 795 49.42 39.55 23.46
N GLU A 796 50.34 39.66 24.44
CA GLU A 796 50.08 39.37 25.86
C GLU A 796 50.16 40.63 26.77
N HIS A 797 49.62 41.76 26.28
CA HIS A 797 49.24 42.91 27.11
C HIS A 797 47.89 43.53 26.72
#